data_AF-A0A8S1GZD3-F1
#
_entry.id   AF-A0A8S1GZD3-F1
#
_cell.length_a   1.000
_cell.length_b   1.000
_cell.length_c   1.000
_cell.angle_alpha   90.00
_cell.angle_beta   90.00
_cell.angle_gamma   90.00
#
_symmetry.space_group_name_H-M   'P 1'
#
loop_
_entity.id
_entity.type
_entity.pdbx_description
1 polymer ?
#
loop_
_entity_poly.entity_id
_entity_poly.type
_entity_poly.pdbx_seq_one_letter_code
_entity_poly.pdbx_strand_id
1 'polypeptide(L)'
;MNKFLEDVRRKDRTEVLNKLNTLANLAEDGRIKEICNYVLQNSSISLKEAQMHAIMTGNLGIVEHVTCLFIDYPFDERKGCTDSPTFEPHVTPLILACKNNDFPIVEFLLSRGHSIDIPHFRSCTCNLCSKMPAGIGINARRIDVLRAVTSEAYLWLATDDVFSACCSVVKDLQMMKSDGPLEFVETFQELEVNVQKFVAKLSEHFRMQEEFDVVMCSKRCCSLADSELVYPRIQLALDASMRQFISGAHVQSAIRSVWLRDWGNFGMEPLRDAYRIGRHVFLYPLLALLFTVSNGKIASSFNVPIARFVSHVAAYASFLFAVLFHRRVSSHTLGLFLECYFFLYILGLLFEKYLLFTRLGFNLYFSFWWRWFDFLLLAVFNISLFVRLETFLVGSPIKLLHLERTHWSAFEYDTYHEIFLTGGYIFAIWKVFYYCQLLKKLGISVLTAGKCVAKLYHFLTIMAIVIFSFAVGLNMMLYPYNQTNGLEKLTAFNTIPISLETLYWSFFGYLDPKSYRIQISEEKRIPIKNEMPATNVSVEMFVALFHIVIIIVLLNLITALLVKTAEEVQDNEELEYKYTRAAIYSEFFTWEHAVPPPFNLIHVPVAFFCRLAEQKNGDDDEDLVVFYQVLRKLYDRFRASKDYRSACNQNLLSEVQPNEGPSAPDLYLRKKTRTQSASSSR
;
A
#
# COMPACT_ATOMS: atom_id res chain seq x y z
N MET A 1 -29.68 -39.48 17.59
CA MET A 1 -28.72 -38.48 18.10
C MET A 1 -28.53 -38.58 19.62
N ASN A 2 -29.53 -38.31 20.47
CA ASN A 2 -29.35 -38.19 21.93
C ASN A 2 -28.80 -39.45 22.64
N LYS A 3 -29.15 -40.65 22.19
CA LYS A 3 -28.59 -41.91 22.72
C LYS A 3 -27.14 -42.16 22.28
N PHE A 4 -26.76 -41.78 21.06
CA PHE A 4 -25.39 -41.88 20.53
C PHE A 4 -24.42 -40.98 21.32
N LEU A 5 -24.92 -39.80 21.74
CA LEU A 5 -24.22 -38.84 22.58
C LEU A 5 -23.98 -39.35 24.02
N GLU A 6 -24.88 -40.19 24.56
CA GLU A 6 -24.69 -40.84 25.87
C GLU A 6 -23.60 -41.92 25.83
N ASP A 7 -23.51 -42.68 24.72
CA ASP A 7 -22.58 -43.82 24.62
C ASP A 7 -21.13 -43.37 24.37
N VAL A 8 -20.94 -42.28 23.62
CA VAL A 8 -19.63 -41.61 23.52
C VAL A 8 -19.17 -41.08 24.87
N ARG A 9 -20.08 -40.49 25.69
CA ARG A 9 -19.78 -40.09 27.07
C ARG A 9 -19.41 -41.27 27.96
N ARG A 10 -19.99 -42.45 27.71
CA ARG A 10 -19.71 -43.71 28.44
C ARG A 10 -18.43 -44.41 27.97
N LYS A 11 -17.78 -43.93 26.90
CA LYS A 11 -16.58 -44.52 26.28
C LYS A 11 -16.80 -45.91 25.67
N ASP A 12 -18.04 -46.27 25.34
CA ASP A 12 -18.36 -47.58 24.75
C ASP A 12 -18.05 -47.62 23.25
N ARG A 13 -16.81 -47.99 22.93
CA ARG A 13 -16.25 -48.08 21.56
C ARG A 13 -17.13 -48.91 20.61
N THR A 14 -17.73 -49.99 21.10
CA THR A 14 -18.54 -50.94 20.32
C THR A 14 -19.89 -50.35 19.90
N GLU A 15 -20.50 -49.52 20.74
CA GLU A 15 -21.80 -48.91 20.46
C GLU A 15 -21.68 -47.73 19.49
N VAL A 16 -20.56 -46.99 19.58
CA VAL A 16 -20.19 -45.92 18.63
C VAL A 16 -19.96 -46.50 17.23
N LEU A 17 -19.23 -47.63 17.12
CA LEU A 17 -19.00 -48.36 15.87
C LEU A 17 -20.30 -48.86 15.23
N ASN A 18 -21.20 -49.44 16.02
CA ASN A 18 -22.50 -49.93 15.51
C ASN A 18 -23.41 -48.79 15.01
N LYS A 19 -23.33 -47.61 15.63
CA LYS A 19 -24.09 -46.42 15.22
C LYS A 19 -23.48 -45.70 14.01
N LEU A 20 -22.16 -45.66 13.91
CA LEU A 20 -21.47 -45.22 12.68
C LEU A 20 -21.81 -46.13 11.50
N ASN A 21 -21.83 -47.46 11.69
CA ASN A 21 -22.23 -48.41 10.64
C ASN A 21 -23.69 -48.25 10.20
N THR A 22 -24.61 -47.95 11.12
CA THR A 22 -26.01 -47.65 10.75
C THR A 22 -26.15 -46.31 10.04
N LEU A 23 -25.35 -45.30 10.41
CA LEU A 23 -25.27 -44.03 9.67
C LEU A 23 -24.64 -44.21 8.28
N ALA A 24 -23.62 -45.06 8.12
CA ALA A 24 -23.02 -45.39 6.83
C ALA A 24 -24.00 -46.11 5.88
N ASN A 25 -24.90 -46.92 6.45
CA ASN A 25 -25.96 -47.59 5.68
C ASN A 25 -27.12 -46.66 5.31
N LEU A 26 -27.34 -45.58 6.07
CA LEU A 26 -28.36 -44.55 5.82
C LEU A 26 -27.85 -43.39 4.96
N ALA A 27 -26.54 -43.16 4.92
CA ALA A 27 -25.92 -42.07 4.17
C ALA A 27 -25.69 -42.46 2.71
N GLU A 28 -26.29 -41.68 1.79
CA GLU A 28 -25.95 -41.73 0.36
C GLU A 28 -24.55 -41.16 0.06
N ASP A 29 -23.99 -40.37 0.98
CA ASP A 29 -22.71 -39.68 0.82
C ASP A 29 -21.52 -40.64 0.98
N GLY A 30 -20.77 -40.88 -0.10
CA GLY A 30 -19.65 -41.84 -0.14
C GLY A 30 -18.57 -41.60 0.91
N ARG A 31 -18.40 -40.34 1.36
CA ARG A 31 -17.43 -39.94 2.38
C ARG A 31 -17.73 -40.51 3.77
N ILE A 32 -19.01 -40.69 4.13
CA ILE A 32 -19.39 -41.27 5.43
C ILE A 32 -19.06 -42.77 5.45
N LYS A 33 -19.18 -43.45 4.31
CA LYS A 33 -18.77 -44.86 4.15
C LYS A 33 -17.25 -45.04 4.27
N GLU A 34 -16.47 -44.13 3.69
CA GLU A 34 -15.01 -44.10 3.85
C GLU A 34 -14.60 -43.92 5.32
N ILE A 35 -15.19 -42.95 6.02
CA ILE A 35 -14.93 -42.73 7.46
C ILE A 35 -15.19 -44.01 8.25
N CYS A 36 -16.31 -44.71 8.00
CA CYS A 36 -16.63 -45.95 8.69
C CYS A 36 -15.62 -47.07 8.40
N ASN A 37 -15.17 -47.21 7.15
CA ASN A 37 -14.14 -48.19 6.77
C ASN A 37 -12.82 -47.93 7.51
N TYR A 38 -12.39 -46.67 7.62
CA TYR A 38 -11.17 -46.30 8.33
C TYR A 38 -11.27 -46.47 9.85
N VAL A 39 -12.44 -46.20 10.42
CA VAL A 39 -12.71 -46.42 11.84
C VAL A 39 -12.72 -47.93 12.18
N LEU A 40 -13.22 -48.79 11.28
CA LEU A 40 -13.23 -50.25 11.45
C LEU A 40 -11.83 -50.89 11.43
N GLN A 41 -10.87 -50.30 10.71
CA GLN A 41 -9.48 -50.78 10.65
C GLN A 41 -8.70 -50.57 11.96
N ASN A 42 -9.20 -49.69 12.85
CA ASN A 42 -8.78 -49.54 14.23
C ASN A 42 -7.27 -49.31 14.47
N SER A 43 -6.60 -48.64 13.54
CA SER A 43 -5.19 -48.23 13.68
C SER A 43 -5.09 -46.72 13.97
N SER A 44 -4.01 -46.27 14.61
CA SER A 44 -3.81 -44.84 14.86
C SER A 44 -3.68 -44.03 13.57
N ILE A 45 -3.25 -44.64 12.46
CA ILE A 45 -3.14 -44.00 11.13
C ILE A 45 -4.52 -43.90 10.48
N SER A 46 -5.29 -44.99 10.46
CA SER A 46 -6.65 -45.00 9.88
C SER A 46 -7.60 -44.09 10.65
N LEU A 47 -7.46 -43.98 11.99
CA LEU A 47 -8.24 -43.03 12.78
C LEU A 47 -7.93 -41.57 12.44
N LYS A 48 -6.69 -41.23 12.09
CA LYS A 48 -6.32 -39.87 11.65
C LYS A 48 -6.93 -39.56 10.29
N GLU A 49 -6.87 -40.49 9.34
CA GLU A 49 -7.54 -40.32 8.04
C GLU A 49 -9.04 -40.15 8.23
N ALA A 50 -9.67 -40.98 9.08
CA ALA A 50 -11.08 -40.83 9.44
C ALA A 50 -11.39 -39.45 10.04
N GLN A 51 -10.52 -38.92 10.89
CA GLN A 51 -10.68 -37.58 11.49
C GLN A 51 -10.57 -36.48 10.44
N MET A 52 -9.60 -36.57 9.52
CA MET A 52 -9.41 -35.61 8.43
C MET A 52 -10.60 -35.62 7.45
N HIS A 53 -11.08 -36.81 7.07
CA HIS A 53 -12.29 -36.96 6.27
C HIS A 53 -13.53 -36.44 7.01
N ALA A 54 -13.65 -36.68 8.32
CA ALA A 54 -14.74 -36.12 9.12
C ALA A 54 -14.71 -34.58 9.12
N ILE A 55 -13.55 -33.94 9.21
CA ILE A 55 -13.42 -32.48 9.13
C ILE A 55 -13.84 -31.97 7.74
N MET A 56 -13.52 -32.70 6.66
CA MET A 56 -14.00 -32.35 5.31
C MET A 56 -15.51 -32.44 5.14
N THR A 57 -16.23 -33.20 5.98
CA THR A 57 -17.70 -33.24 5.94
C THR A 57 -18.35 -31.99 6.52
N GLY A 58 -17.61 -31.18 7.31
CA GLY A 58 -18.14 -29.99 7.99
C GLY A 58 -19.12 -30.30 9.13
N ASN A 59 -19.33 -31.57 9.49
CA ASN A 59 -20.26 -31.96 10.54
C ASN A 59 -19.54 -32.10 11.89
N LEU A 60 -19.74 -31.12 12.78
CA LEU A 60 -19.16 -31.10 14.12
C LEU A 60 -19.45 -32.38 14.91
N GLY A 61 -20.66 -32.93 14.80
CA GLY A 61 -21.03 -34.16 15.49
C GLY A 61 -20.09 -35.30 15.09
N ILE A 62 -19.91 -35.57 13.80
CA ILE A 62 -19.02 -36.65 13.35
C ILE A 62 -17.59 -36.42 13.84
N VAL A 63 -17.09 -35.18 13.76
CA VAL A 63 -15.74 -34.82 14.24
C VAL A 63 -15.58 -35.09 15.73
N GLU A 64 -16.52 -34.66 16.58
CA GLU A 64 -16.49 -34.91 18.02
C GLU A 64 -16.43 -36.41 18.34
N HIS A 65 -17.24 -37.20 17.63
CA HIS A 65 -17.37 -38.64 17.89
C HIS A 65 -16.12 -39.40 17.44
N VAL A 66 -15.56 -39.10 16.26
CA VAL A 66 -14.28 -39.69 15.81
C VAL A 66 -13.13 -39.25 16.73
N THR A 67 -13.15 -37.99 17.16
CA THR A 67 -12.12 -37.42 18.03
C THR A 67 -12.15 -38.04 19.45
N CYS A 68 -13.30 -38.54 19.91
CA CYS A 68 -13.39 -39.32 21.15
C CYS A 68 -12.77 -40.72 21.05
N LEU A 69 -12.57 -41.28 19.86
CA LEU A 69 -11.92 -42.58 19.68
C LEU A 69 -10.40 -42.53 19.93
N PHE A 70 -9.81 -41.32 20.02
CA PHE A 70 -8.40 -41.10 20.32
C PHE A 70 -8.05 -41.19 21.82
N ILE A 71 -8.95 -41.68 22.68
CA ILE A 71 -8.67 -41.87 24.12
C ILE A 71 -7.40 -42.71 24.35
N ASP A 72 -7.15 -43.70 23.48
CA ASP A 72 -5.97 -44.57 23.57
C ASP A 72 -4.66 -43.84 23.17
N TYR A 73 -4.75 -42.74 22.40
CA TYR A 73 -3.62 -41.98 21.83
C TYR A 73 -3.84 -40.45 21.85
N PRO A 74 -3.86 -39.80 23.03
CA PRO A 74 -4.30 -38.41 23.17
C PRO A 74 -3.42 -37.36 22.47
N PHE A 75 -2.15 -37.67 22.16
CA PHE A 75 -1.26 -36.74 21.46
C PHE A 75 -1.25 -36.92 19.94
N ASP A 76 -1.68 -38.08 19.45
CA ASP A 76 -1.64 -38.38 18.03
C ASP A 76 -2.81 -37.76 17.27
N GLU A 77 -3.89 -37.38 17.94
CA GLU A 77 -4.98 -36.57 17.39
C GLU A 77 -4.50 -35.22 16.81
N ARG A 78 -3.35 -34.71 17.24
CA ARG A 78 -2.85 -33.37 16.88
C ARG A 78 -1.95 -33.38 15.65
N LYS A 79 -1.44 -34.55 15.27
CA LYS A 79 -0.46 -34.71 14.17
C LYS A 79 -1.17 -34.97 12.85
N GLY A 80 -0.51 -34.62 11.75
CA GLY A 80 -0.96 -34.97 10.40
C GLY A 80 -0.86 -36.47 10.08
N CYS A 81 -1.47 -36.88 8.97
CA CYS A 81 -1.42 -38.24 8.45
C CYS A 81 -0.14 -38.47 7.64
N THR A 82 0.77 -39.35 8.07
CA THR A 82 2.06 -39.56 7.38
C THR A 82 1.97 -40.39 6.09
N ASP A 83 0.98 -41.28 5.98
CA ASP A 83 0.92 -42.31 4.93
C ASP A 83 -0.39 -42.32 4.13
N SER A 84 -1.07 -41.17 4.06
CA SER A 84 -2.34 -41.07 3.33
C SER A 84 -2.14 -40.66 1.87
N PRO A 85 -2.86 -41.26 0.91
CA PRO A 85 -2.86 -40.80 -0.48
C PRO A 85 -3.60 -39.45 -0.66
N THR A 86 -4.48 -39.10 0.29
CA THR A 86 -5.40 -37.96 0.17
C THR A 86 -4.87 -36.68 0.80
N PHE A 87 -4.09 -36.77 1.89
CA PHE A 87 -3.62 -35.62 2.66
C PHE A 87 -2.11 -35.56 2.74
N GLU A 88 -1.54 -34.37 2.70
CA GLU A 88 -0.11 -34.20 2.88
C GLU A 88 0.31 -34.40 4.35
N PRO A 89 1.51 -34.96 4.62
CA PRO A 89 1.97 -35.29 5.98
C PRO A 89 2.03 -34.14 6.98
N HIS A 90 2.19 -32.90 6.50
CA HIS A 90 2.28 -31.71 7.34
C HIS A 90 0.92 -31.08 7.69
N VAL A 91 -0.17 -31.50 7.06
CA VAL A 91 -1.50 -30.95 7.31
C VAL A 91 -2.06 -31.58 8.58
N THR A 92 -2.18 -30.78 9.63
CA THR A 92 -2.83 -31.19 10.88
C THR A 92 -4.36 -31.03 10.78
N PRO A 93 -5.13 -31.72 11.63
CA PRO A 93 -6.59 -31.54 11.70
C PRO A 93 -7.02 -30.08 11.88
N LEU A 94 -6.27 -29.31 12.68
CA LEU A 94 -6.53 -27.88 12.86
C LEU A 94 -6.24 -27.07 11.60
N ILE A 95 -5.14 -27.35 10.89
CA ILE A 95 -4.83 -26.68 9.61
C ILE A 95 -5.94 -26.96 8.59
N LEU A 96 -6.42 -28.20 8.49
CA LEU A 96 -7.50 -28.57 7.58
C LEU A 96 -8.82 -27.87 7.95
N ALA A 97 -9.19 -27.87 9.23
CA ALA A 97 -10.40 -27.17 9.69
C ALA A 97 -10.35 -25.67 9.42
N CYS A 98 -9.17 -25.05 9.58
CA CYS A 98 -8.95 -23.65 9.26
C CYS A 98 -9.03 -23.38 7.74
N LYS A 99 -8.50 -24.29 6.90
CA LYS A 99 -8.63 -24.20 5.44
C LYS A 99 -10.09 -24.25 4.99
N ASN A 100 -10.94 -25.03 5.66
CA ASN A 100 -12.39 -25.07 5.40
C ASN A 100 -13.14 -23.86 5.99
N ASN A 101 -12.50 -23.07 6.86
CA ASN A 101 -13.07 -21.90 7.55
C ASN A 101 -14.33 -22.23 8.39
N ASP A 102 -14.35 -23.42 9.00
CA ASP A 102 -15.44 -23.92 9.84
C ASP A 102 -15.27 -23.52 11.31
N PHE A 103 -16.03 -22.53 11.76
CA PHE A 103 -15.92 -21.95 13.11
C PHE A 103 -16.14 -22.98 14.25
N PRO A 104 -17.20 -23.82 14.23
CA PRO A 104 -17.46 -24.74 15.35
C PRO A 104 -16.39 -25.83 15.48
N ILE A 105 -15.86 -26.33 14.35
CA ILE A 105 -14.81 -27.36 14.35
C ILE A 105 -13.50 -26.76 14.86
N VAL A 106 -13.15 -25.56 14.41
CA VAL A 106 -11.94 -24.86 14.89
C VAL A 106 -12.05 -24.56 16.39
N GLU A 107 -13.20 -24.09 16.87
CA GLU A 107 -13.46 -23.84 18.30
C GLU A 107 -13.28 -25.14 19.13
N PHE A 108 -13.85 -26.26 18.66
CA PHE A 108 -13.70 -27.56 19.30
C PHE A 108 -12.24 -28.02 19.35
N LEU A 109 -11.50 -27.96 18.24
CA LEU A 109 -10.10 -28.38 18.19
C LEU A 109 -9.20 -27.48 19.06
N LEU A 110 -9.43 -26.16 19.08
CA LEU A 110 -8.70 -25.26 19.96
C LEU A 110 -8.99 -25.56 21.45
N SER A 111 -10.24 -25.84 21.81
CA SER A 111 -10.62 -26.22 23.19
C SER A 111 -9.94 -27.49 23.69
N ARG A 112 -9.55 -28.39 22.76
CA ARG A 112 -8.81 -29.64 23.02
C ARG A 112 -7.28 -29.45 23.07
N GLY A 113 -6.80 -28.24 22.84
CA GLY A 113 -5.38 -27.89 22.89
C GLY A 113 -4.59 -28.20 21.62
N HIS A 114 -5.25 -28.21 20.45
CA HIS A 114 -4.54 -28.23 19.18
C HIS A 114 -3.88 -26.86 18.94
N SER A 115 -2.64 -26.86 18.45
CA SER A 115 -1.88 -25.64 18.12
C SER A 115 -1.30 -25.72 16.71
N ILE A 116 -1.05 -24.56 16.11
CA ILE A 116 -0.35 -24.44 14.83
C ILE A 116 1.06 -23.91 15.10
N ASP A 117 2.07 -24.63 14.64
CA ASP A 117 3.46 -24.16 14.69
C ASP A 117 3.68 -23.10 13.61
N ILE A 118 3.86 -21.85 14.04
CA ILE A 118 4.07 -20.72 13.14
C ILE A 118 5.48 -20.84 12.52
N PRO A 119 5.60 -20.84 11.18
CA PRO A 119 6.90 -20.97 10.54
C PRO A 119 7.74 -19.70 10.78
N HIS A 120 9.04 -19.91 11.02
CA HIS A 120 9.98 -18.79 11.07
C HIS A 120 10.14 -18.14 9.68
N PHE A 121 10.43 -16.84 9.68
CA PHE A 121 10.80 -16.10 8.47
C PHE A 121 12.02 -16.72 7.78
N ARG A 122 12.13 -16.56 6.46
CA ARG A 122 13.31 -17.03 5.70
C ARG A 122 14.61 -16.36 6.15
N SER A 123 14.53 -15.14 6.62
CA SER A 123 15.64 -14.38 7.20
C SER A 123 16.07 -14.87 8.58
N CYS A 124 15.37 -15.85 9.17
CA CYS A 124 15.72 -16.41 10.47
C CYS A 124 17.05 -17.19 10.41
N THR A 125 17.97 -16.83 11.30
CA THR A 125 19.30 -17.44 11.42
C THR A 125 19.37 -18.53 12.50
N CYS A 126 18.24 -19.06 12.97
CA CYS A 126 18.25 -20.07 14.03
C CYS A 126 18.82 -21.42 13.54
N ASN A 127 19.37 -22.20 14.48
CA ASN A 127 19.98 -23.50 14.20
C ASN A 127 19.05 -24.53 13.56
N LEU A 128 17.73 -24.37 13.72
CA LEU A 128 16.72 -25.22 13.08
C LEU A 128 16.51 -24.85 11.61
N CYS A 129 16.47 -23.54 11.31
CA CYS A 129 16.30 -23.04 9.95
C CYS A 129 17.55 -23.23 9.10
N SER A 130 18.75 -23.07 9.67
CA SER A 130 20.01 -23.28 8.94
C SER A 130 20.24 -24.74 8.52
N LYS A 131 19.63 -25.69 9.22
CA LYS A 131 19.72 -27.13 8.93
C LYS A 131 18.62 -27.64 7.98
N MET A 132 17.59 -26.84 7.69
CA MET A 132 16.53 -27.25 6.77
C MET A 132 16.97 -27.03 5.32
N PRO A 133 16.94 -28.06 4.45
CA PRO A 133 17.22 -27.87 3.03
C PRO A 133 16.13 -26.99 2.40
N ALA A 134 16.51 -26.05 1.52
CA ALA A 134 15.53 -25.27 0.76
C ALA A 134 14.86 -26.19 -0.29
N GLY A 135 13.58 -26.49 -0.12
CA GLY A 135 12.82 -27.35 -1.06
C GLY A 135 11.37 -26.92 -1.22
N ILE A 136 10.76 -27.27 -2.35
CA ILE A 136 9.37 -26.91 -2.70
C ILE A 136 8.38 -27.40 -1.63
N GLY A 137 8.59 -28.62 -1.09
CA GLY A 137 7.73 -29.17 -0.04
C GLY A 137 7.71 -28.34 1.26
N ILE A 138 8.82 -27.69 1.62
CA ILE A 138 8.87 -26.80 2.80
C ILE A 138 8.13 -25.49 2.52
N ASN A 139 8.22 -24.96 1.30
CA ASN A 139 7.46 -23.78 0.91
C ASN A 139 5.95 -24.07 0.87
N ALA A 140 5.54 -25.23 0.33
CA ALA A 140 4.15 -25.69 0.33
C ALA A 140 3.61 -25.82 1.76
N ARG A 141 4.38 -26.45 2.66
CA ARG A 141 4.03 -26.52 4.09
C ARG A 141 3.82 -25.14 4.72
N ARG A 142 4.72 -24.19 4.46
CA ARG A 142 4.60 -22.83 5.00
C ARG A 142 3.33 -22.14 4.52
N ILE A 143 3.01 -22.28 3.23
CA ILE A 143 1.80 -21.67 2.65
C ILE A 143 0.53 -22.28 3.25
N ASP A 144 0.50 -23.58 3.45
CA ASP A 144 -0.64 -24.24 4.09
C ASP A 144 -0.86 -23.80 5.53
N VAL A 145 0.23 -23.64 6.29
CA VAL A 145 0.17 -23.07 7.63
C VAL A 145 -0.32 -21.62 7.58
N LEU A 146 0.18 -20.81 6.65
CA LEU A 146 -0.25 -19.41 6.51
C LEU A 146 -1.71 -19.30 6.08
N ARG A 147 -2.20 -20.16 5.18
CA ARG A 147 -3.62 -20.28 4.83
C ARG A 147 -4.48 -20.60 6.05
N ALA A 148 -4.01 -21.48 6.93
CA ALA A 148 -4.72 -21.77 8.18
C ALA A 148 -4.72 -20.58 9.15
N VAL A 149 -3.57 -19.95 9.38
CA VAL A 149 -3.42 -18.81 10.30
C VAL A 149 -4.20 -17.58 9.82
N THR A 150 -4.31 -17.37 8.51
CA THR A 150 -5.06 -16.26 7.90
C THR A 150 -6.55 -16.53 7.75
N SER A 151 -7.03 -17.72 8.13
CA SER A 151 -8.45 -18.05 8.10
C SER A 151 -9.23 -17.18 9.10
N GLU A 152 -10.47 -16.83 8.74
CA GLU A 152 -11.33 -15.99 9.59
C GLU A 152 -11.59 -16.66 10.94
N ALA A 153 -11.80 -17.99 10.94
CA ALA A 153 -12.02 -18.78 12.14
C ALA A 153 -10.83 -18.74 13.09
N TYR A 154 -9.62 -18.96 12.57
CA TYR A 154 -8.40 -18.95 13.39
C TYR A 154 -8.10 -17.56 13.94
N LEU A 155 -8.14 -16.52 13.08
CA LEU A 155 -7.88 -15.14 13.50
C LEU A 155 -8.82 -14.69 14.61
N TRP A 156 -10.08 -15.11 14.58
CA TRP A 156 -11.04 -14.74 15.62
C TRP A 156 -10.90 -15.57 16.90
N LEU A 157 -10.77 -16.90 16.80
CA LEU A 157 -10.87 -17.80 17.96
C LEU A 157 -9.54 -18.02 18.68
N ALA A 158 -8.42 -17.98 17.95
CA ALA A 158 -7.10 -18.29 18.51
C ALA A 158 -6.36 -17.06 19.05
N THR A 159 -6.88 -15.84 18.82
CA THR A 159 -6.21 -14.59 19.20
C THR A 159 -7.02 -13.79 20.22
N ASP A 160 -6.32 -13.11 21.13
CA ASP A 160 -6.96 -12.28 22.15
C ASP A 160 -7.51 -10.96 21.58
N ASP A 161 -6.87 -10.44 20.53
CA ASP A 161 -7.22 -9.20 19.87
C ASP A 161 -7.12 -9.34 18.34
N VAL A 162 -8.28 -9.59 17.75
CA VAL A 162 -8.42 -9.87 16.32
C VAL A 162 -7.88 -8.72 15.46
N PHE A 163 -8.13 -7.46 15.84
CA PHE A 163 -7.72 -6.32 15.00
C PHE A 163 -6.20 -6.17 14.95
N SER A 164 -5.54 -6.27 16.11
CA SER A 164 -4.08 -6.21 16.19
C SER A 164 -3.44 -7.41 15.49
N ALA A 165 -3.98 -8.62 15.70
CA ALA A 165 -3.48 -9.84 15.08
C ALA A 165 -3.60 -9.80 13.55
N CYS A 166 -4.73 -9.31 13.02
CA CYS A 166 -4.87 -9.11 11.57
C CYS A 166 -3.83 -8.11 11.02
N CYS A 167 -3.57 -7.00 11.74
CA CYS A 167 -2.56 -6.04 11.32
C CYS A 167 -1.15 -6.66 11.31
N SER A 168 -0.79 -7.43 12.33
CA SER A 168 0.52 -8.09 12.39
C SER A 168 0.67 -9.14 11.30
N VAL A 169 -0.35 -9.99 11.09
CA VAL A 169 -0.35 -11.02 10.05
C VAL A 169 -0.23 -10.40 8.65
N VAL A 170 -0.90 -9.27 8.38
CA VAL A 170 -0.76 -8.54 7.11
C VAL A 170 0.67 -8.03 6.92
N LYS A 171 1.29 -7.44 7.95
CA LYS A 171 2.69 -7.00 7.90
C LYS A 171 3.64 -8.19 7.64
N ASP A 172 3.40 -9.32 8.31
CA ASP A 172 4.19 -10.52 8.13
C ASP A 172 4.06 -11.07 6.70
N LEU A 173 2.84 -11.11 6.14
CA LEU A 173 2.59 -11.51 4.75
C LEU A 173 3.30 -10.58 3.76
N GLN A 174 3.31 -9.26 4.00
CA GLN A 174 4.01 -8.30 3.16
C GLN A 174 5.53 -8.52 3.19
N MET A 175 6.11 -8.82 4.36
CA MET A 175 7.53 -9.19 4.46
C MET A 175 7.82 -10.53 3.77
N MET A 176 6.94 -11.51 3.90
CA MET A 176 7.09 -12.78 3.20
C MET A 176 6.92 -12.64 1.68
N LYS A 177 6.17 -11.65 1.21
CA LYS A 177 6.06 -11.34 -0.21
C LYS A 177 7.35 -10.73 -0.77
N SER A 178 8.03 -9.86 -0.02
CA SER A 178 9.30 -9.26 -0.46
C SER A 178 10.47 -10.25 -0.42
N ASP A 179 10.52 -11.08 0.63
CA ASP A 179 11.66 -11.98 0.90
C ASP A 179 11.41 -13.43 0.39
N GLY A 180 10.19 -13.69 -0.07
CA GLY A 180 9.69 -15.00 -0.45
C GLY A 180 10.16 -15.49 -1.83
N PRO A 181 9.82 -16.75 -2.17
CA PRO A 181 10.05 -17.26 -3.52
C PRO A 181 9.06 -16.60 -4.49
N LEU A 182 9.54 -16.28 -5.70
CA LEU A 182 8.73 -15.66 -6.75
C LEU A 182 7.49 -16.48 -7.13
N GLU A 183 7.53 -17.80 -6.94
CA GLU A 183 6.48 -18.77 -7.26
C GLU A 183 5.16 -18.54 -6.51
N PHE A 184 5.18 -17.93 -5.31
CA PHE A 184 4.00 -17.84 -4.43
C PHE A 184 3.57 -16.40 -4.09
N VAL A 185 4.12 -15.42 -4.79
CA VAL A 185 3.83 -13.99 -4.57
C VAL A 185 2.34 -13.67 -4.74
N GLU A 186 1.67 -14.30 -5.71
CA GLU A 186 0.22 -14.13 -5.94
C GLU A 186 -0.59 -14.71 -4.79
N THR A 187 -0.25 -15.90 -4.29
CA THR A 187 -0.93 -16.50 -3.14
C THR A 187 -0.82 -15.65 -1.89
N PHE A 188 0.36 -15.07 -1.59
CA PHE A 188 0.50 -14.15 -0.46
C PHE A 188 -0.37 -12.90 -0.62
N GLN A 189 -0.46 -12.35 -1.83
CA GLN A 189 -1.30 -11.20 -2.12
C GLN A 189 -2.80 -11.53 -1.96
N GLU A 190 -3.24 -12.71 -2.37
CA GLU A 190 -4.62 -13.17 -2.14
C GLU A 190 -4.93 -13.31 -0.64
N LEU A 191 -4.02 -13.90 0.13
CA LEU A 191 -4.20 -14.04 1.59
C LEU A 191 -4.25 -12.68 2.27
N GLU A 192 -3.38 -11.75 1.89
CA GLU A 192 -3.39 -10.36 2.38
C GLU A 192 -4.76 -9.70 2.14
N VAL A 193 -5.28 -9.82 0.91
CA VAL A 193 -6.59 -9.29 0.54
C VAL A 193 -7.72 -9.96 1.34
N ASN A 194 -7.65 -11.26 1.58
CA ASN A 194 -8.67 -11.98 2.35
C ASN A 194 -8.73 -11.53 3.81
N VAL A 195 -7.57 -11.33 4.45
CA VAL A 195 -7.52 -10.78 5.82
C VAL A 195 -8.07 -9.36 5.86
N GLN A 196 -7.75 -8.52 4.87
CA GLN A 196 -8.31 -7.17 4.78
C GLN A 196 -9.85 -7.18 4.58
N LYS A 197 -10.37 -8.09 3.75
CA LYS A 197 -11.83 -8.28 3.54
C LYS A 197 -12.51 -8.70 4.84
N PHE A 198 -11.88 -9.62 5.58
CA PHE A 198 -12.38 -10.08 6.86
C PHE A 198 -12.49 -8.92 7.86
N VAL A 199 -11.42 -8.13 8.05
CA VAL A 199 -11.46 -6.99 8.98
C VAL A 199 -12.46 -5.92 8.54
N ALA A 200 -12.57 -5.65 7.24
CA ALA A 200 -13.60 -4.74 6.71
C ALA A 200 -15.01 -5.23 7.04
N LYS A 201 -15.30 -6.52 6.82
CA LYS A 201 -16.58 -7.14 7.17
C LYS A 201 -16.87 -7.09 8.67
N LEU A 202 -15.87 -7.33 9.52
CA LEU A 202 -16.00 -7.19 10.96
C LEU A 202 -16.41 -5.77 11.37
N SER A 203 -15.86 -4.76 10.69
CA SER A 203 -16.20 -3.36 10.95
C SER A 203 -17.66 -3.02 10.64
N GLU A 204 -18.33 -3.77 9.76
CA GLU A 204 -19.75 -3.58 9.42
C GLU A 204 -20.71 -4.12 10.49
N HIS A 205 -20.23 -4.97 11.41
CA HIS A 205 -21.05 -5.56 12.47
C HIS A 205 -21.16 -4.70 13.74
N PHE A 206 -20.43 -3.58 13.80
CA PHE A 206 -20.67 -2.55 14.81
C PHE A 206 -22.01 -1.86 14.55
N ARG A 207 -22.86 -1.76 15.57
CA ARG A 207 -24.17 -1.10 15.42
C ARG A 207 -24.09 0.39 15.70
N MET A 208 -23.25 0.75 16.67
CA MET A 208 -23.06 2.12 17.13
C MET A 208 -21.62 2.55 16.92
N GLN A 209 -21.41 3.84 16.62
CA GLN A 209 -20.09 4.41 16.51
C GLN A 209 -19.32 4.33 17.84
N GLU A 210 -20.02 4.44 18.98
CA GLU A 210 -19.44 4.33 20.31
C GLU A 210 -18.79 2.96 20.57
N GLU A 211 -19.44 1.87 20.15
CA GLU A 211 -18.86 0.51 20.25
C GLU A 211 -17.57 0.40 19.42
N PHE A 212 -17.59 0.98 18.21
CA PHE A 212 -16.43 1.01 17.33
C PHE A 212 -15.29 1.85 17.94
N ASP A 213 -15.62 3.01 18.52
CA ASP A 213 -14.66 3.92 19.11
C ASP A 213 -13.93 3.28 20.30
N VAL A 214 -14.65 2.57 21.19
CA VAL A 214 -14.04 1.83 22.31
C VAL A 214 -12.98 0.84 21.81
N VAL A 215 -13.28 0.09 20.74
CA VAL A 215 -12.32 -0.86 20.18
C VAL A 215 -11.12 -0.14 19.57
N MET A 216 -11.33 0.94 18.82
CA MET A 216 -10.25 1.65 18.10
C MET A 216 -9.38 2.55 18.98
N CYS A 217 -9.92 3.05 20.10
CA CYS A 217 -9.19 3.85 21.09
C CYS A 217 -8.27 3.00 21.97
N SER A 218 -8.46 1.67 22.02
CA SER A 218 -7.65 0.79 22.85
C SER A 218 -6.18 0.82 22.43
N LYS A 219 -5.30 1.15 23.39
CA LYS A 219 -3.84 1.30 23.22
C LYS A 219 -3.07 -0.02 23.17
N ARG A 220 -3.76 -1.15 23.34
CA ARG A 220 -3.12 -2.48 23.37
C ARG A 220 -2.44 -2.79 22.05
N CYS A 221 -1.24 -3.37 22.15
CA CYS A 221 -0.40 -3.75 21.01
C CYS A 221 0.02 -2.59 20.09
N CYS A 222 -0.21 -1.34 20.49
CA CYS A 222 0.25 -0.16 19.76
C CYS A 222 1.62 0.29 20.28
N SER A 223 2.36 1.04 19.45
CA SER A 223 3.60 1.65 19.88
C SER A 223 3.34 2.73 20.94
N LEU A 224 4.34 3.04 21.77
CA LEU A 224 4.23 4.11 22.77
C LEU A 224 3.93 5.47 22.10
N ALA A 225 4.47 5.71 20.90
CA ALA A 225 4.27 6.94 20.15
C ALA A 225 2.82 7.07 19.64
N ASP A 226 2.23 5.98 19.15
CA ASP A 226 0.86 6.00 18.63
C ASP A 226 -0.20 5.99 19.74
N SER A 227 0.19 5.60 20.96
CA SER A 227 -0.70 5.57 22.13
C SER A 227 -1.20 6.95 22.58
N GLU A 228 -0.56 8.02 22.11
CA GLU A 228 -1.01 9.40 22.34
C GLU A 228 -2.11 9.85 21.35
N LEU A 229 -2.32 9.10 20.26
CA LEU A 229 -3.36 9.39 19.29
C LEU A 229 -4.73 9.04 19.87
N VAL A 230 -5.77 9.72 19.37
CA VAL A 230 -7.16 9.41 19.75
C VAL A 230 -7.55 8.00 19.32
N TYR A 231 -7.11 7.57 18.12
CA TYR A 231 -7.37 6.22 17.60
C TYR A 231 -6.06 5.52 17.19
N PRO A 232 -5.29 4.96 18.14
CA PRO A 232 -4.02 4.29 17.88
C PRO A 232 -4.14 3.12 16.89
N ARG A 233 -5.25 2.37 16.94
CA ARG A 233 -5.45 1.20 16.06
C ARG A 233 -5.70 1.54 14.61
N ILE A 234 -6.31 2.70 14.35
CA ILE A 234 -6.48 3.19 12.97
C ILE A 234 -5.09 3.51 12.39
N GLN A 235 -4.18 4.06 13.20
CA GLN A 235 -2.79 4.26 12.78
C GLN A 235 -2.07 2.92 12.53
N LEU A 236 -2.25 1.93 13.42
CA LEU A 236 -1.70 0.59 13.20
C LEU A 236 -2.20 -0.05 11.89
N ALA A 237 -3.48 0.13 11.57
CA ALA A 237 -4.09 -0.34 10.32
C ALA A 237 -3.56 0.40 9.08
N LEU A 238 -3.29 1.71 9.20
CA LEU A 238 -2.64 2.52 8.15
C LEU A 238 -1.21 2.02 7.91
N ASP A 239 -0.46 1.76 8.97
CA ASP A 239 0.92 1.24 8.87
C ASP A 239 0.96 -0.18 8.26
N ALA A 240 -0.08 -0.99 8.50
CA ALA A 240 -0.26 -2.30 7.86
C ALA A 240 -0.83 -2.20 6.42
N SER A 241 -1.12 -1.00 5.92
CA SER A 241 -1.74 -0.76 4.60
C SER A 241 -3.08 -1.50 4.40
N MET A 242 -3.93 -1.58 5.43
CA MET A 242 -5.24 -2.23 5.36
C MET A 242 -6.29 -1.38 4.62
N ARG A 243 -6.13 -1.27 3.30
CA ARG A 243 -6.91 -0.34 2.44
C ARG A 243 -8.42 -0.55 2.55
N GLN A 244 -8.88 -1.80 2.53
CA GLN A 244 -10.33 -2.11 2.58
C GLN A 244 -10.96 -1.73 3.91
N PHE A 245 -10.33 -2.09 5.03
CA PHE A 245 -10.82 -1.73 6.36
C PHE A 245 -10.91 -0.20 6.53
N ILE A 246 -9.86 0.53 6.15
CA ILE A 246 -9.82 2.00 6.31
C ILE A 246 -10.88 2.68 5.46
N SER A 247 -11.24 2.10 4.32
CA SER A 247 -12.31 2.62 3.45
C SER A 247 -13.72 2.45 4.02
N GLY A 248 -13.88 1.67 5.10
CA GLY A 248 -15.16 1.39 5.76
C GLY A 248 -15.83 2.63 6.37
N ALA A 249 -17.16 2.62 6.43
CA ALA A 249 -17.95 3.79 6.84
C ALA A 249 -17.65 4.24 8.28
N HIS A 250 -17.56 3.29 9.24
CA HIS A 250 -17.26 3.59 10.64
C HIS A 250 -15.86 4.21 10.82
N VAL A 251 -14.85 3.67 10.13
CA VAL A 251 -13.49 4.21 10.16
C VAL A 251 -13.47 5.62 9.57
N GLN A 252 -14.11 5.84 8.43
CA GLN A 252 -14.17 7.17 7.79
C GLN A 252 -14.94 8.20 8.65
N SER A 253 -15.97 7.75 9.38
CA SER A 253 -16.70 8.57 10.35
C SER A 253 -15.82 8.95 11.54
N ALA A 254 -15.09 7.99 12.14
CA ALA A 254 -14.14 8.24 13.22
C ALA A 254 -13.00 9.18 12.79
N ILE A 255 -12.41 8.97 11.62
CA ILE A 255 -11.36 9.85 11.10
C ILE A 255 -11.93 11.27 10.87
N ARG A 256 -13.17 11.38 10.37
CA ARG A 256 -13.84 12.67 10.19
C ARG A 256 -14.11 13.36 11.53
N SER A 257 -14.49 12.62 12.57
CA SER A 257 -14.74 13.19 13.90
C SER A 257 -13.46 13.76 14.52
N VAL A 258 -12.31 13.08 14.36
CA VAL A 258 -11.01 13.65 14.78
C VAL A 258 -10.62 14.85 13.92
N TRP A 259 -10.80 14.76 12.60
CA TRP A 259 -10.42 15.82 11.67
C TRP A 259 -11.13 17.14 11.97
N LEU A 260 -12.43 17.07 12.27
CA LEU A 260 -13.26 18.24 12.56
C LEU A 260 -13.21 18.63 14.04
N ARG A 261 -13.13 17.68 14.98
CA ARG A 261 -13.14 17.90 16.44
C ARG A 261 -14.17 18.98 16.84
N ASP A 262 -13.72 20.14 17.33
CA ASP A 262 -14.56 21.26 17.76
C ASP A 262 -15.26 22.01 16.60
N TRP A 263 -14.87 21.73 15.36
CA TRP A 263 -15.44 22.29 14.14
C TRP A 263 -16.46 21.33 13.50
N GLY A 264 -17.21 20.56 14.30
CA GLY A 264 -18.26 19.65 13.79
C GLY A 264 -19.30 20.33 12.88
N ASN A 265 -19.57 21.63 13.10
CA ASN A 265 -20.52 22.41 12.31
C ASN A 265 -19.93 22.97 11.00
N PHE A 266 -18.71 22.57 10.63
CA PHE A 266 -18.06 23.01 9.39
C PHE A 266 -18.81 22.48 8.17
N GLY A 267 -19.17 23.38 7.26
CA GLY A 267 -20.02 23.15 6.09
C GLY A 267 -21.47 23.60 6.27
N MET A 268 -21.89 23.95 7.49
CA MET A 268 -23.26 24.42 7.74
C MET A 268 -23.44 25.92 7.44
N GLU A 269 -22.43 26.74 7.75
CA GLU A 269 -22.49 28.20 7.61
C GLU A 269 -21.25 28.72 6.87
N PRO A 270 -21.38 29.14 5.60
CA PRO A 270 -20.22 29.47 4.76
C PRO A 270 -19.47 30.70 5.27
N LEU A 271 -20.16 31.69 5.85
CA LEU A 271 -19.52 32.91 6.36
C LEU A 271 -18.59 32.63 7.55
N ARG A 272 -19.07 31.83 8.51
CA ARG A 272 -18.28 31.44 9.70
C ARG A 272 -17.09 30.60 9.30
N ASP A 273 -17.27 29.67 8.37
CA ASP A 273 -16.20 28.80 7.91
C ASP A 273 -15.18 29.59 7.08
N ALA A 274 -15.62 30.53 6.24
CA ALA A 274 -14.74 31.47 5.54
C ALA A 274 -13.94 32.34 6.51
N TYR A 275 -14.54 32.84 7.59
CA TYR A 275 -13.82 33.57 8.63
C TYR A 275 -12.77 32.69 9.32
N ARG A 276 -13.13 31.46 9.71
CA ARG A 276 -12.21 30.50 10.34
C ARG A 276 -11.02 30.17 9.44
N ILE A 277 -11.29 29.86 8.16
CA ILE A 277 -10.25 29.59 7.15
C ILE A 277 -9.41 30.84 6.92
N GLY A 278 -10.03 31.98 6.64
CA GLY A 278 -9.34 33.25 6.40
C GLY A 278 -8.41 33.65 7.54
N ARG A 279 -8.85 33.48 8.79
CA ARG A 279 -8.01 33.69 9.98
C ARG A 279 -6.76 32.80 9.96
N HIS A 280 -6.88 31.51 9.62
CA HIS A 280 -5.73 30.61 9.50
C HIS A 280 -4.93 30.76 8.19
N VAL A 281 -5.45 31.46 7.17
CA VAL A 281 -4.68 31.73 5.94
C VAL A 281 -3.82 32.98 6.10
N PHE A 282 -4.37 34.06 6.66
CA PHE A 282 -3.67 35.35 6.75
C PHE A 282 -2.95 35.58 8.07
N LEU A 283 -3.46 35.05 9.19
CA LEU A 283 -2.93 35.30 10.54
C LEU A 283 -2.19 34.09 11.13
N TYR A 284 -1.87 33.07 10.32
CA TYR A 284 -1.18 31.88 10.83
C TYR A 284 0.16 32.16 11.51
N PRO A 285 1.04 33.08 11.05
CA PRO A 285 2.34 33.29 11.68
C PRO A 285 2.20 33.80 13.12
N LEU A 286 1.28 34.74 13.32
CA LEU A 286 0.96 35.29 14.64
C LEU A 286 0.33 34.24 15.54
N LEU A 287 -0.67 33.50 15.03
CA LEU A 287 -1.38 32.49 15.81
C LEU A 287 -0.46 31.32 16.17
N ALA A 288 0.43 30.92 15.26
CA ALA A 288 1.44 29.89 15.49
C ALA A 288 2.36 30.29 16.65
N LEU A 289 2.90 31.51 16.62
CA LEU A 289 3.78 32.01 17.68
C LEU A 289 3.06 32.16 19.03
N LEU A 290 1.81 32.61 19.04
CA LEU A 290 1.02 32.67 20.26
C LEU A 290 0.74 31.28 20.83
N PHE A 291 0.46 30.30 19.97
CA PHE A 291 0.25 28.91 20.37
C PHE A 291 1.51 28.28 20.99
N THR A 292 2.69 28.53 20.39
CA THR A 292 3.96 28.01 20.90
C THR A 292 4.33 28.62 22.25
N VAL A 293 4.23 29.94 22.41
CA VAL A 293 4.56 30.63 23.66
C VAL A 293 3.57 30.26 24.78
N SER A 294 2.30 30.08 24.44
CA SER A 294 1.26 29.80 25.41
C SER A 294 1.11 28.30 25.77
N ASN A 295 1.95 27.42 25.20
CA ASN A 295 1.83 25.97 25.30
C ASN A 295 0.38 25.48 25.11
N GLY A 296 -0.28 25.99 24.06
CA GLY A 296 -1.61 25.55 23.65
C GLY A 296 -2.83 26.18 24.34
N LYS A 297 -2.66 27.11 25.29
CA LYS A 297 -3.81 27.81 25.93
C LYS A 297 -4.41 28.90 25.04
N ILE A 298 -3.55 29.73 24.43
CA ILE A 298 -3.94 30.75 23.45
C ILE A 298 -3.88 30.13 22.05
N ALA A 299 -4.83 30.50 21.18
CA ALA A 299 -4.99 29.94 19.84
C ALA A 299 -5.24 28.41 19.84
N SER A 300 -6.08 27.92 20.76
CA SER A 300 -6.54 26.53 20.86
C SER A 300 -7.15 25.95 19.58
N SER A 301 -7.44 26.79 18.58
CA SER A 301 -7.84 26.34 17.25
C SER A 301 -6.79 25.46 16.55
N PHE A 302 -5.50 25.56 16.91
CA PHE A 302 -4.47 24.62 16.46
C PHE A 302 -4.60 23.22 17.09
N ASN A 303 -5.49 22.99 18.06
CA ASN A 303 -5.82 21.64 18.53
C ASN A 303 -6.76 20.89 17.57
N VAL A 304 -7.28 21.56 16.54
CA VAL A 304 -8.14 21.00 15.51
C VAL A 304 -7.31 20.69 14.25
N PRO A 305 -7.29 19.44 13.75
CA PRO A 305 -6.47 19.05 12.60
C PRO A 305 -6.76 19.82 11.30
N ILE A 306 -8.03 20.10 10.99
CA ILE A 306 -8.36 20.90 9.78
C ILE A 306 -7.74 22.30 9.82
N ALA A 307 -7.67 22.92 10.99
CA ALA A 307 -7.06 24.24 11.15
C ALA A 307 -5.54 24.18 11.00
N ARG A 308 -4.89 23.12 11.50
CA ARG A 308 -3.47 22.84 11.25
C ARG A 308 -3.22 22.72 9.75
N PHE A 309 -4.00 21.89 9.06
CA PHE A 309 -3.88 21.66 7.63
C PHE A 309 -3.98 22.96 6.82
N VAL A 310 -5.00 23.78 7.07
CA VAL A 310 -5.16 25.08 6.39
C VAL A 310 -3.94 25.99 6.63
N SER A 311 -3.42 26.00 7.85
CA SER A 311 -2.23 26.79 8.21
C SER A 311 -0.97 26.27 7.50
N HIS A 312 -0.82 24.95 7.35
CA HIS A 312 0.27 24.33 6.57
C HIS A 312 0.18 24.64 5.08
N VAL A 313 -1.02 24.60 4.50
CA VAL A 313 -1.23 25.01 3.10
C VAL A 313 -0.91 26.49 2.90
N ALA A 314 -1.31 27.35 3.84
CA ALA A 314 -1.00 28.78 3.80
C ALA A 314 0.51 29.05 3.94
N ALA A 315 1.18 28.34 4.86
CA ALA A 315 2.63 28.40 5.00
C ALA A 315 3.33 27.94 3.72
N TYR A 316 2.88 26.84 3.10
CA TYR A 316 3.42 26.39 1.82
C TYR A 316 3.22 27.39 0.70
N ALA A 317 2.04 28.02 0.60
CA ALA A 317 1.78 29.07 -0.37
C ALA A 317 2.68 30.30 -0.16
N SER A 318 2.95 30.68 1.09
CA SER A 318 3.89 31.76 1.40
C SER A 318 5.35 31.40 1.09
N PHE A 319 5.74 30.13 1.26
CA PHE A 319 7.02 29.60 0.82
C PHE A 319 7.17 29.69 -0.71
N LEU A 320 6.15 29.25 -1.46
CA LEU A 320 6.13 29.38 -2.92
C LEU A 320 6.21 30.84 -3.36
N PHE A 321 5.52 31.75 -2.66
CA PHE A 321 5.63 33.18 -2.92
C PHE A 321 7.07 33.67 -2.71
N ALA A 322 7.71 33.36 -1.59
CA ALA A 322 9.09 33.75 -1.35
C ALA A 322 10.05 33.23 -2.42
N VAL A 323 9.90 31.95 -2.79
CA VAL A 323 10.68 31.30 -3.86
C VAL A 323 10.50 32.02 -5.21
N LEU A 324 9.27 32.34 -5.60
CA LEU A 324 8.97 32.97 -6.90
C LEU A 324 9.35 34.46 -6.98
N PHE A 325 9.38 35.16 -5.85
CA PHE A 325 9.53 36.61 -5.83
C PHE A 325 10.89 37.11 -5.34
N HIS A 326 11.71 36.32 -4.64
CA HIS A 326 12.98 36.82 -4.05
C HIS A 326 13.92 37.50 -5.06
N ARG A 327 13.99 37.04 -6.33
CA ARG A 327 14.79 37.69 -7.40
C ARG A 327 14.07 38.79 -8.16
N ARG A 328 12.74 38.87 -8.06
CA ARG A 328 11.93 39.87 -8.77
C ARG A 328 11.82 41.17 -7.98
N VAL A 329 12.13 41.15 -6.69
CA VAL A 329 12.06 42.34 -5.86
C VAL A 329 13.25 43.25 -6.12
N SER A 330 12.97 44.53 -6.38
CA SER A 330 13.98 45.57 -6.65
C SER A 330 14.90 45.86 -5.46
N SER A 331 14.44 45.61 -4.23
CA SER A 331 15.21 45.82 -3.00
C SER A 331 16.05 44.58 -2.67
N HIS A 332 17.38 44.72 -2.67
CA HIS A 332 18.32 43.66 -2.31
C HIS A 332 18.09 43.12 -0.89
N THR A 333 17.77 43.99 0.08
CA THR A 333 17.51 43.57 1.46
C THR A 333 16.26 42.71 1.58
N LEU A 334 15.21 43.04 0.83
CA LEU A 334 13.98 42.26 0.83
C LEU A 334 14.14 40.92 0.09
N GLY A 335 14.93 40.90 -0.99
CA GLY A 335 15.31 39.67 -1.68
C GLY A 335 16.06 38.70 -0.73
N LEU A 336 17.04 39.20 0.02
CA LEU A 336 17.77 38.41 1.02
C LEU A 336 16.86 37.91 2.15
N PHE A 337 15.92 38.74 2.63
CA PHE A 337 14.96 38.31 3.65
C PHE A 337 14.08 37.16 3.15
N LEU A 338 13.57 37.26 1.92
CA LEU A 338 12.79 36.17 1.31
C LEU A 338 13.64 34.91 1.10
N GLU A 339 14.93 35.07 0.74
CA GLU A 339 15.89 33.98 0.63
C GLU A 339 16.08 33.24 1.95
N CYS A 340 16.40 33.99 3.02
CA CYS A 340 16.50 33.44 4.37
C CYS A 340 15.20 32.78 4.83
N TYR A 341 14.05 33.38 4.54
CA TYR A 341 12.75 32.85 4.92
C TYR A 341 12.49 31.48 4.28
N PHE A 342 12.69 31.34 2.96
CA PHE A 342 12.41 30.06 2.32
C PHE A 342 13.40 28.98 2.75
N PHE A 343 14.67 29.31 3.02
CA PHE A 343 15.63 28.35 3.56
C PHE A 343 15.28 27.93 5.00
N LEU A 344 14.81 28.87 5.82
CA LEU A 344 14.32 28.57 7.15
C LEU A 344 13.08 27.66 7.09
N TYR A 345 12.19 27.89 6.13
CA TYR A 345 11.05 27.01 5.86
C TYR A 345 11.51 25.59 5.48
N ILE A 346 12.50 25.45 4.59
CA ILE A 346 13.07 24.15 4.21
C ILE A 346 13.71 23.45 5.41
N LEU A 347 14.40 24.18 6.29
CA LEU A 347 14.96 23.62 7.52
C LEU A 347 13.86 23.12 8.48
N GLY A 348 12.79 23.88 8.64
CA GLY A 348 11.61 23.45 9.40
C GLY A 348 10.96 22.20 8.81
N LEU A 349 10.82 22.14 7.48
CA LEU A 349 10.28 20.96 6.79
C LEU A 349 11.21 19.75 6.95
N LEU A 350 12.53 19.93 6.85
CA LEU A 350 13.52 18.88 7.10
C LEU A 350 13.38 18.30 8.50
N PHE A 351 13.26 19.17 9.50
CA PHE A 351 13.09 18.75 10.90
C PHE A 351 11.79 17.96 11.11
N GLU A 352 10.67 18.42 10.56
CA GLU A 352 9.39 17.70 10.61
C GLU A 352 9.50 16.30 9.99
N LYS A 353 10.08 16.21 8.78
CA LYS A 353 10.22 14.92 8.08
C LYS A 353 11.23 14.00 8.76
N TYR A 354 12.25 14.54 9.41
CA TYR A 354 13.19 13.78 10.22
C TYR A 354 12.50 13.13 11.43
N LEU A 355 11.66 13.88 12.17
CA LEU A 355 10.89 13.32 13.29
C LEU A 355 9.96 12.19 12.83
N LEU A 356 9.24 12.42 11.73
CA LEU A 356 8.38 11.40 11.13
C LEU A 356 9.17 10.15 10.72
N PHE A 357 10.37 10.33 10.16
CA PHE A 357 11.28 9.23 9.81
C PHE A 357 11.73 8.45 11.04
N THR A 358 12.07 9.11 12.15
CA THR A 358 12.47 8.44 13.39
C THR A 358 11.32 7.65 14.03
N ARG A 359 10.08 8.10 13.89
CA ARG A 359 8.90 7.40 14.43
C ARG A 359 8.54 6.15 13.62
N LEU A 360 8.52 6.25 12.29
CA LEU A 360 8.07 5.16 11.42
C LEU A 360 9.18 4.16 11.07
N GLY A 361 10.45 4.61 11.04
CA GLY A 361 11.58 3.83 10.55
C GLY A 361 11.67 3.78 9.02
N PHE A 362 12.76 3.21 8.50
CA PHE A 362 13.14 3.31 7.08
C PHE A 362 12.10 2.71 6.11
N ASN A 363 11.71 1.45 6.32
CA ASN A 363 10.84 0.72 5.39
C ASN A 363 9.43 1.31 5.31
N LEU A 364 8.83 1.62 6.47
CA LEU A 364 7.50 2.19 6.57
C LEU A 364 7.46 3.65 6.09
N TYR A 365 8.54 4.41 6.34
CA TYR A 365 8.64 5.77 5.85
C TYR A 365 8.59 5.78 4.32
N PHE A 366 9.45 5.05 3.62
CA PHE A 366 9.49 5.09 2.15
C PHE A 366 8.40 4.29 1.42
N SER A 367 7.48 3.65 2.16
CA SER A 367 6.30 2.99 1.59
C SER A 367 5.34 3.98 0.90
N PHE A 368 5.29 5.23 1.38
CA PHE A 368 4.45 6.28 0.77
C PHE A 368 5.25 7.12 -0.23
N TRP A 369 4.85 7.10 -1.50
CA TRP A 369 5.63 7.68 -2.61
C TRP A 369 5.94 9.19 -2.45
N TRP A 370 5.04 9.97 -1.87
CA TRP A 370 5.29 11.41 -1.64
C TRP A 370 6.46 11.69 -0.70
N ARG A 371 6.84 10.74 0.15
CA ARG A 371 8.00 10.90 1.03
C ARG A 371 9.32 10.80 0.27
N TRP A 372 9.37 10.04 -0.83
CA TRP A 372 10.49 10.09 -1.78
C TRP A 372 10.59 11.46 -2.46
N PHE A 373 9.44 12.01 -2.84
CA PHE A 373 9.37 13.34 -3.43
C PHE A 373 9.88 14.42 -2.46
N ASP A 374 9.44 14.36 -1.20
CA ASP A 374 9.90 15.27 -0.15
C ASP A 374 11.40 15.13 0.12
N PHE A 375 11.93 13.91 0.11
CA PHE A 375 13.37 13.67 0.24
C PHE A 375 14.16 14.35 -0.89
N LEU A 376 13.71 14.21 -2.14
CA LEU A 376 14.35 14.81 -3.31
C LEU A 376 14.28 16.35 -3.27
N LEU A 377 13.10 16.90 -2.94
CA LEU A 377 12.89 18.34 -2.75
C LEU A 377 13.86 18.90 -1.70
N LEU A 378 13.91 18.26 -0.52
CA LEU A 378 14.80 18.67 0.57
C LEU A 378 16.27 18.55 0.16
N ALA A 379 16.67 17.47 -0.51
CA ALA A 379 18.05 17.29 -0.96
C ALA A 379 18.50 18.43 -1.89
N VAL A 380 17.69 18.79 -2.90
CA VAL A 380 18.03 19.84 -3.87
C VAL A 380 18.16 21.22 -3.20
N PHE A 381 17.24 21.59 -2.30
CA PHE A 381 17.34 22.85 -1.57
C PHE A 381 18.52 22.87 -0.58
N ASN A 382 18.82 21.77 0.10
CA ASN A 382 19.97 21.70 1.01
C ASN A 382 21.31 21.76 0.26
N ILE A 383 21.42 21.13 -0.92
CA ILE A 383 22.60 21.28 -1.78
C ILE A 383 22.76 22.74 -2.21
N SER A 384 21.66 23.38 -2.63
CA SER A 384 21.66 24.81 -2.99
C SER A 384 22.09 25.72 -1.81
N LEU A 385 21.62 25.43 -0.59
CA LEU A 385 22.03 26.12 0.64
C LEU A 385 23.52 25.91 0.94
N PHE A 386 24.01 24.68 0.82
CA PHE A 386 25.41 24.35 1.06
C PHE A 386 26.34 25.13 0.12
N VAL A 387 26.04 25.11 -1.19
CA VAL A 387 26.81 25.88 -2.18
C VAL A 387 26.74 27.39 -1.90
N ARG A 388 25.58 27.89 -1.42
CA ARG A 388 25.42 29.29 -1.04
C ARG A 388 26.27 29.69 0.16
N LEU A 389 26.38 28.83 1.17
CA LEU A 389 27.22 29.08 2.34
C LEU A 389 28.71 29.10 1.96
N GLU A 390 29.12 28.18 1.08
CA GLU A 390 30.49 28.16 0.53
C GLU A 390 30.84 29.45 -0.21
N THR A 391 29.92 30.03 -1.00
CA THR A 391 30.19 31.33 -1.66
C THR A 391 30.39 32.47 -0.69
N PHE A 392 29.63 32.49 0.41
CA PHE A 392 29.84 33.46 1.48
C PHE A 392 31.18 33.27 2.19
N LEU A 393 31.60 32.04 2.48
CA LEU A 393 32.84 31.73 3.19
C LEU A 393 34.10 32.04 2.36
N VAL A 394 34.07 31.75 1.06
CA VAL A 394 35.20 31.97 0.15
C VAL A 394 35.41 33.46 -0.17
N GLY A 395 34.46 34.35 0.17
CA GLY A 395 34.61 35.78 -0.01
C GLY A 395 34.64 36.22 -1.49
N SER A 396 34.03 35.41 -2.38
CA SER A 396 33.90 35.72 -3.81
C SER A 396 33.01 36.92 -4.20
N PRO A 397 32.05 37.45 -3.39
CA PRO A 397 31.07 38.40 -3.93
C PRO A 397 31.65 39.76 -4.32
N ILE A 398 32.84 40.14 -3.82
CA ILE A 398 33.43 41.46 -4.08
C ILE A 398 34.10 41.52 -5.48
N LYS A 399 34.62 40.39 -6.00
CA LYS A 399 35.27 40.35 -7.33
C LYS A 399 34.28 40.19 -8.49
N LEU A 400 33.15 39.52 -8.27
CA LEU A 400 32.14 39.22 -9.31
C LEU A 400 31.14 40.36 -9.53
N LEU A 401 31.02 41.31 -8.60
CA LEU A 401 30.09 42.44 -8.69
C LEU A 401 30.41 43.40 -9.86
N HIS A 402 31.64 43.35 -10.39
CA HIS A 402 32.11 44.19 -11.50
C HIS A 402 32.17 43.47 -12.85
N LEU A 403 31.89 42.16 -12.91
CA LEU A 403 31.85 41.41 -14.17
C LEU A 403 30.41 41.15 -14.59
N GLU A 404 30.11 41.44 -15.86
CA GLU A 404 28.85 41.02 -16.47
C GLU A 404 28.71 39.50 -16.45
N ARG A 405 27.48 39.01 -16.28
CA ARG A 405 27.15 37.58 -16.11
C ARG A 405 27.69 36.67 -17.23
N THR A 406 27.87 37.20 -18.42
CA THR A 406 28.42 36.51 -19.60
C THR A 406 29.89 36.12 -19.47
N HIS A 407 30.64 36.78 -18.57
CA HIS A 407 32.07 36.55 -18.37
C HIS A 407 32.37 35.65 -17.16
N TRP A 408 31.32 35.13 -16.51
CA TRP A 408 31.45 34.20 -15.39
C TRP A 408 32.04 32.88 -15.88
N SER A 409 32.96 32.31 -15.11
CA SER A 409 33.53 31.01 -15.41
C SER A 409 32.48 29.90 -15.22
N ALA A 410 32.56 28.85 -16.05
CA ALA A 410 31.57 27.78 -16.08
C ALA A 410 31.40 27.01 -14.76
N PHE A 411 32.38 27.10 -13.85
CA PHE A 411 32.45 26.35 -12.59
C PHE A 411 32.27 27.23 -11.34
N GLU A 412 31.67 28.41 -11.49
CA GLU A 412 31.35 29.26 -10.33
C GLU A 412 30.25 28.67 -9.46
N TYR A 413 30.49 28.70 -8.15
CA TYR A 413 29.56 28.21 -7.13
C TYR A 413 28.18 28.91 -7.19
N ASP A 414 28.11 30.20 -7.50
CA ASP A 414 26.82 30.90 -7.65
C ASP A 414 26.00 30.32 -8.82
N THR A 415 26.64 29.93 -9.92
CA THR A 415 25.97 29.25 -11.03
C THR A 415 25.41 27.90 -10.59
N TYR A 416 26.17 27.11 -9.80
CA TYR A 416 25.67 25.86 -9.25
C TYR A 416 24.49 26.07 -8.29
N HIS A 417 24.57 27.07 -7.41
CA HIS A 417 23.47 27.44 -6.53
C HIS A 417 22.19 27.71 -7.33
N GLU A 418 22.29 28.46 -8.43
CA GLU A 418 21.16 28.76 -9.32
C GLU A 418 20.59 27.54 -10.04
N ILE A 419 21.46 26.64 -10.51
CA ILE A 419 21.03 25.39 -11.18
C ILE A 419 20.24 24.52 -10.20
N PHE A 420 20.78 24.27 -9.01
CA PHE A 420 20.08 23.48 -7.99
C PHE A 420 18.81 24.19 -7.52
N LEU A 421 18.85 25.49 -7.34
CA LEU A 421 17.68 26.26 -6.93
C LEU A 421 16.56 26.19 -8.00
N THR A 422 16.92 26.16 -9.28
CA THR A 422 15.96 25.94 -10.39
C THR A 422 15.30 24.57 -10.28
N GLY A 423 16.07 23.51 -10.02
CA GLY A 423 15.52 22.19 -9.71
C GLY A 423 14.57 22.23 -8.51
N GLY A 424 14.96 22.97 -7.45
CA GLY A 424 14.14 23.20 -6.27
C GLY A 424 12.80 23.88 -6.60
N TYR A 425 12.79 24.87 -7.49
CA TYR A 425 11.55 25.53 -7.93
C TYR A 425 10.59 24.55 -8.61
N ILE A 426 11.11 23.70 -9.49
CA ILE A 426 10.31 22.71 -10.21
C ILE A 426 9.67 21.76 -9.21
N PHE A 427 10.45 21.19 -8.29
CA PHE A 427 9.92 20.28 -7.27
C PHE A 427 8.96 20.99 -6.30
N ALA A 428 9.22 22.25 -5.93
CA ALA A 428 8.33 23.01 -5.06
C ALA A 428 6.96 23.23 -5.70
N ILE A 429 6.91 23.66 -6.96
CA ILE A 429 5.62 23.82 -7.66
C ILE A 429 4.95 22.46 -7.85
N TRP A 430 5.72 21.43 -8.20
CA TRP A 430 5.20 20.09 -8.43
C TRP A 430 4.59 19.46 -7.15
N LYS A 431 5.13 19.73 -5.97
CA LYS A 431 4.56 19.31 -4.68
C LYS A 431 3.12 19.79 -4.44
N VAL A 432 2.65 20.85 -5.11
CA VAL A 432 1.26 21.34 -4.97
C VAL A 432 0.24 20.22 -5.22
N PHE A 433 0.55 19.23 -6.08
CA PHE A 433 -0.34 18.09 -6.29
C PHE A 433 -0.61 17.28 -5.03
N TYR A 434 0.33 17.20 -4.07
CA TYR A 434 0.09 16.53 -2.79
C TYR A 434 -1.13 17.12 -2.08
N TYR A 435 -1.26 18.44 -2.02
CA TYR A 435 -2.42 19.09 -1.42
C TYR A 435 -3.69 18.96 -2.28
N CYS A 436 -3.54 19.02 -3.61
CA CYS A 436 -4.65 18.80 -4.54
C CYS A 436 -5.24 17.38 -4.44
N GLN A 437 -4.53 16.40 -3.87
CA GLN A 437 -5.06 15.05 -3.68
C GLN A 437 -6.25 14.98 -2.75
N LEU A 438 -6.44 15.96 -1.87
CA LEU A 438 -7.61 16.03 -0.99
C LEU A 438 -8.89 16.49 -1.72
N LEU A 439 -8.77 16.98 -2.96
CA LEU A 439 -9.92 17.31 -3.80
C LEU A 439 -10.34 16.05 -4.58
N LYS A 440 -11.52 15.48 -4.28
CA LYS A 440 -11.96 14.17 -4.84
C LYS A 440 -11.67 14.00 -6.34
N LYS A 441 -12.09 14.96 -7.17
CA LYS A 441 -11.91 14.87 -8.63
C LYS A 441 -10.44 14.86 -9.05
N LEU A 442 -9.61 15.76 -8.49
CA LEU A 442 -8.20 15.85 -8.85
C LEU A 442 -7.37 14.73 -8.20
N GLY A 443 -7.70 14.36 -6.97
CA GLY A 443 -6.97 13.33 -6.22
C GLY A 443 -7.04 11.96 -6.86
N ILE A 444 -8.22 11.57 -7.38
CA ILE A 444 -8.36 10.33 -8.15
C ILE A 444 -7.43 10.37 -9.38
N SER A 445 -7.44 11.44 -10.17
CA SER A 445 -6.58 11.56 -11.36
C SER A 445 -5.09 11.51 -11.03
N VAL A 446 -4.64 12.21 -9.97
CA VAL A 446 -3.24 12.19 -9.54
C VAL A 446 -2.83 10.79 -9.07
N LEU A 447 -3.71 10.09 -8.36
CA LEU A 447 -3.45 8.74 -7.87
C LEU A 447 -3.34 7.72 -9.02
N THR A 448 -4.24 7.80 -10.01
CA THR A 448 -4.15 7.01 -11.24
C THR A 448 -2.83 7.26 -11.96
N ALA A 449 -2.45 8.53 -12.15
CA ALA A 449 -1.19 8.89 -12.77
C ALA A 449 0.02 8.30 -12.01
N GLY A 450 0.03 8.39 -10.68
CA GLY A 450 1.11 7.84 -9.86
C GLY A 450 1.29 6.32 -10.01
N LYS A 451 0.18 5.56 -10.02
CA LYS A 451 0.22 4.10 -10.21
C LYS A 451 0.63 3.70 -11.63
N CYS A 452 0.21 4.46 -12.64
CA CYS A 452 0.65 4.27 -14.02
C CYS A 452 2.17 4.47 -14.17
N VAL A 453 2.73 5.50 -13.54
CA VAL A 453 4.20 5.77 -13.58
C VAL A 453 5.00 4.64 -12.96
N ALA A 454 4.52 4.02 -11.87
CA ALA A 454 5.22 2.89 -11.25
C ALA A 454 5.35 1.69 -12.21
N LYS A 455 4.35 1.45 -13.06
CA LYS A 455 4.40 0.40 -14.10
C LYS A 455 5.24 0.80 -15.32
N LEU A 456 5.35 2.10 -15.60
CA LEU A 456 6.10 2.64 -16.73
C LEU A 456 7.63 2.41 -16.59
N TYR A 457 8.17 2.31 -15.38
CA TYR A 457 9.61 2.20 -15.13
C TYR A 457 10.30 1.05 -15.89
N HIS A 458 9.73 -0.16 -15.85
CA HIS A 458 10.28 -1.32 -16.56
C HIS A 458 10.32 -1.08 -18.07
N PHE A 459 9.30 -0.40 -18.59
CA PHE A 459 9.24 -0.09 -20.01
C PHE A 459 10.26 0.96 -20.42
N LEU A 460 10.41 2.04 -19.63
CA LEU A 460 11.44 3.04 -19.87
C LEU A 460 12.85 2.43 -19.85
N THR A 461 13.06 1.39 -19.03
CA THR A 461 14.32 0.64 -19.02
C THR A 461 14.55 -0.08 -20.36
N ILE A 462 13.53 -0.77 -20.90
CA ILE A 462 13.61 -1.40 -22.22
C ILE A 462 13.89 -0.35 -23.30
N MET A 463 13.18 0.78 -23.26
CA MET A 463 13.38 1.88 -24.20
C MET A 463 14.81 2.45 -24.13
N ALA A 464 15.35 2.65 -22.92
CA ALA A 464 16.70 3.13 -22.72
C ALA A 464 17.75 2.16 -23.28
N ILE A 465 17.56 0.84 -23.11
CA ILE A 465 18.44 -0.19 -23.70
C ILE A 465 18.42 -0.11 -25.23
N VAL A 466 17.23 0.06 -25.82
CA VAL A 466 17.10 0.21 -27.29
C VAL A 466 17.80 1.48 -27.76
N ILE A 467 17.54 2.64 -27.14
CA ILE A 467 18.21 3.91 -27.47
C ILE A 467 19.72 3.77 -27.37
N PHE A 468 20.22 3.13 -26.31
CA PHE A 468 21.65 2.90 -26.12
C PHE A 468 22.25 2.00 -27.21
N SER A 469 21.58 0.90 -27.56
CA SER A 469 22.02 -0.01 -28.62
C SER A 469 22.14 0.69 -29.98
N PHE A 470 21.13 1.50 -30.35
CA PHE A 470 21.17 2.26 -31.60
C PHE A 470 22.17 3.41 -31.57
N ALA A 471 22.34 4.09 -30.42
CA ALA A 471 23.32 5.17 -30.27
C ALA A 471 24.76 4.67 -30.47
N VAL A 472 25.10 3.52 -29.88
CA VAL A 472 26.41 2.89 -30.06
C VAL A 472 26.57 2.39 -31.50
N GLY A 473 25.55 1.74 -32.08
CA GLY A 473 25.60 1.26 -33.46
C GLY A 473 25.84 2.38 -34.49
N LEU A 474 25.08 3.46 -34.40
CA LEU A 474 25.22 4.62 -35.28
C LEU A 474 26.53 5.37 -35.05
N ASN A 475 26.96 5.52 -33.79
CA ASN A 475 28.26 6.12 -33.48
C ASN A 475 29.42 5.32 -34.09
N MET A 476 29.43 4.00 -33.91
CA MET A 476 30.51 3.14 -34.42
C MET A 476 30.54 3.11 -35.94
N MET A 477 29.38 3.13 -36.59
CA MET A 477 29.29 3.23 -38.04
C MET A 477 29.82 4.58 -38.56
N LEU A 478 29.55 5.68 -37.84
CA LEU A 478 29.97 7.03 -38.24
C LEU A 478 31.36 7.42 -37.73
N TYR A 479 31.95 6.64 -36.83
CA TYR A 479 33.24 6.91 -36.18
C TYR A 479 34.39 7.16 -37.15
N PRO A 480 34.59 6.36 -38.22
CA PRO A 480 35.68 6.59 -39.16
C PRO A 480 35.60 7.97 -39.85
N TYR A 481 34.38 8.43 -40.13
CA TYR A 481 34.12 9.71 -40.80
C TYR A 481 34.35 10.91 -39.89
N ASN A 482 34.15 10.74 -38.57
CA ASN A 482 34.45 11.77 -37.59
C ASN A 482 35.96 11.96 -37.36
N GLN A 483 36.78 10.96 -37.69
CA GLN A 483 38.24 11.02 -37.54
C GLN A 483 38.98 11.55 -38.78
N THR A 484 38.31 11.63 -39.94
CA THR A 484 38.96 12.08 -41.18
C THR A 484 39.14 13.60 -41.23
N ASN A 485 40.39 14.05 -41.34
CA ASN A 485 40.73 15.46 -41.54
C ASN A 485 40.31 15.91 -42.96
N GLY A 486 39.29 16.76 -43.07
CA GLY A 486 38.78 17.29 -44.35
C GLY A 486 37.27 17.15 -44.56
N LEU A 487 36.58 16.39 -43.70
CA LEU A 487 35.12 16.34 -43.64
C LEU A 487 34.62 17.40 -42.64
N GLU A 488 33.46 18.04 -42.90
CA GLU A 488 32.75 18.75 -41.83
C GLU A 488 32.40 17.71 -40.76
N LYS A 489 32.86 17.95 -39.51
CA LYS A 489 32.53 17.06 -38.39
C LYS A 489 31.02 16.97 -38.28
N LEU A 490 30.48 15.75 -38.31
CA LEU A 490 29.05 15.56 -38.12
C LEU A 490 28.64 16.12 -36.76
N THR A 491 27.58 16.92 -36.76
CA THR A 491 26.98 17.44 -35.52
C THR A 491 26.22 16.33 -34.79
N ALA A 492 25.63 15.40 -35.54
CA ALA A 492 24.96 14.22 -35.02
C ALA A 492 25.92 13.02 -34.88
N PHE A 493 25.68 12.18 -33.87
CA PHE A 493 26.34 10.88 -33.67
C PHE A 493 27.87 10.88 -33.52
N ASN A 494 28.48 12.02 -33.18
CA ASN A 494 29.93 12.15 -33.11
C ASN A 494 30.56 11.35 -31.94
N THR A 495 29.99 11.51 -30.75
CA THR A 495 30.36 10.75 -29.55
C THR A 495 29.15 10.02 -29.02
N ILE A 496 29.36 8.96 -28.23
CA ILE A 496 28.26 8.17 -27.64
C ILE A 496 27.25 9.06 -26.87
N PRO A 497 27.67 10.03 -26.02
CA PRO A 497 26.72 10.92 -25.35
C PRO A 497 25.91 11.80 -26.31
N ILE A 498 26.56 12.34 -27.35
CA ILE A 498 25.88 13.16 -28.37
C ILE A 498 24.91 12.28 -29.19
N SER A 499 25.28 11.03 -29.49
CA SER A 499 24.39 10.06 -30.14
C SER A 499 23.15 9.77 -29.31
N LEU A 500 23.32 9.58 -27.99
CA LEU A 500 22.21 9.37 -27.07
C LEU A 500 21.28 10.58 -27.02
N GLU A 501 21.84 11.79 -26.91
CA GLU A 501 21.08 13.04 -26.95
C GLU A 501 20.34 13.22 -28.28
N THR A 502 21.01 12.92 -29.40
CA THR A 502 20.44 13.05 -30.74
C THR A 502 19.26 12.09 -30.92
N LEU A 503 19.38 10.82 -30.50
CA LEU A 503 18.27 9.85 -30.56
C LEU A 503 17.14 10.16 -29.57
N TYR A 504 17.48 10.76 -28.43
CA TYR A 504 16.47 11.24 -27.49
C TYR A 504 15.64 12.37 -28.11
N TRP A 505 16.26 13.35 -28.75
CA TRP A 505 15.53 14.42 -29.44
C TRP A 505 14.81 13.94 -30.70
N SER A 506 15.34 12.91 -31.38
CA SER A 506 14.67 12.32 -32.55
C SER A 506 13.34 11.67 -32.17
N PHE A 507 13.17 11.15 -30.95
CA PHE A 507 11.88 10.66 -30.45
C PHE A 507 10.77 11.72 -30.54
N PHE A 508 11.11 12.99 -30.32
CA PHE A 508 10.18 14.12 -30.43
C PHE A 508 10.13 14.74 -31.84
N GLY A 509 10.80 14.13 -32.82
CA GLY A 509 10.86 14.63 -34.20
C GLY A 509 11.98 15.64 -34.47
N TYR A 510 12.87 15.91 -33.51
CA TYR A 510 13.98 16.85 -33.68
C TYR A 510 15.25 16.16 -34.20
N LEU A 511 15.16 15.55 -35.38
CA LEU A 511 16.31 15.01 -36.11
C LEU A 511 16.22 15.44 -37.58
N ASP A 512 17.00 16.45 -37.96
CA ASP A 512 17.08 16.88 -39.36
C ASP A 512 17.86 15.84 -40.17
N PRO A 513 17.32 15.31 -41.29
CA PRO A 513 18.03 14.45 -42.22
C PRO A 513 19.39 14.98 -42.69
N LYS A 514 19.60 16.30 -42.66
CA LYS A 514 20.88 16.92 -43.01
C LYS A 514 21.96 16.72 -41.95
N SER A 515 21.59 16.55 -40.68
CA SER A 515 22.55 16.51 -39.56
C SER A 515 23.45 15.28 -39.54
N TYR A 516 23.05 14.20 -40.22
CA TYR A 516 23.82 12.94 -40.29
C TYR A 516 24.24 12.56 -41.72
N ARG A 517 23.96 13.41 -42.72
CA ARG A 517 24.43 13.21 -44.09
C ARG A 517 25.90 13.59 -44.20
N ILE A 518 26.71 12.64 -44.67
CA ILE A 518 28.14 12.86 -44.88
C ILE A 518 28.33 13.77 -46.10
N GLN A 519 28.80 15.01 -45.89
CA GLN A 519 29.17 15.95 -46.95
C GLN A 519 30.69 16.21 -46.94
N ILE A 520 31.33 16.04 -48.09
CA ILE A 520 32.77 16.28 -48.25
C ILE A 520 32.97 17.77 -48.51
N SER A 521 33.77 18.45 -47.68
CA SER A 521 34.11 19.87 -47.85
C SER A 521 35.06 20.02 -49.06
N GLU A 522 34.73 20.90 -50.00
CA GLU A 522 35.38 21.04 -51.32
C GLU A 522 36.82 21.60 -51.29
N GLU A 523 37.43 21.82 -50.11
CA GLU A 523 38.60 22.70 -50.01
C GLU A 523 39.97 22.06 -50.34
N LYS A 524 40.04 20.80 -50.80
CA LYS A 524 41.29 20.24 -51.36
C LYS A 524 41.07 19.46 -52.66
N ARG A 525 41.64 20.01 -53.73
CA ARG A 525 41.69 19.61 -55.15
C ARG A 525 41.82 18.10 -55.43
N ILE A 526 40.76 17.33 -55.20
CA ILE A 526 40.47 16.09 -55.92
C ILE A 526 38.94 16.03 -56.08
N PRO A 527 38.36 16.11 -57.29
CA PRO A 527 36.92 16.04 -57.50
C PRO A 527 36.50 14.57 -57.45
N ILE A 528 36.55 13.98 -56.26
CA ILE A 528 35.85 12.73 -55.98
C ILE A 528 34.67 13.14 -55.12
N LYS A 529 33.60 13.57 -55.79
CA LYS A 529 32.26 13.64 -55.18
C LYS A 529 31.75 12.21 -55.02
N ASN A 530 32.48 11.39 -54.25
CA ASN A 530 31.93 10.15 -53.74
C ASN A 530 31.04 10.57 -52.58
N GLU A 531 29.82 11.01 -52.90
CA GLU A 531 28.72 10.68 -52.02
C GLU A 531 28.89 9.19 -51.69
N MET A 532 28.86 8.84 -50.41
CA MET A 532 28.93 7.44 -49.99
C MET A 532 27.49 6.97 -49.84
N PRO A 533 26.78 6.63 -50.94
CA PRO A 533 25.36 6.34 -50.90
C PRO A 533 25.12 5.13 -50.01
N ALA A 534 26.01 4.14 -49.99
CA ALA A 534 25.88 2.96 -49.13
C ALA A 534 25.81 3.36 -47.65
N THR A 535 26.75 4.17 -47.15
CA THR A 535 26.77 4.61 -45.76
C THR A 535 25.57 5.51 -45.44
N ASN A 536 25.27 6.50 -46.28
CA ASN A 536 24.15 7.42 -46.05
C ASN A 536 22.81 6.67 -46.05
N VAL A 537 22.58 5.76 -47.01
CA VAL A 537 21.38 4.91 -47.06
C VAL A 537 21.31 3.98 -45.86
N SER A 538 22.43 3.39 -45.42
CA SER A 538 22.46 2.55 -44.23
C SER A 538 22.14 3.33 -42.95
N VAL A 539 22.65 4.56 -42.78
CA VAL A 539 22.29 5.41 -41.63
C VAL A 539 20.80 5.77 -41.68
N GLU A 540 20.29 6.20 -42.83
CA GLU A 540 18.86 6.49 -43.02
C GLU A 540 18.00 5.25 -42.69
N MET A 541 18.43 4.05 -43.10
CA MET A 541 17.76 2.80 -42.81
C MET A 541 17.77 2.47 -41.31
N PHE A 542 18.91 2.59 -40.62
CA PHE A 542 18.99 2.32 -39.19
C PHE A 542 18.21 3.34 -38.35
N VAL A 543 18.24 4.61 -38.74
CA VAL A 543 17.41 5.65 -38.14
C VAL A 543 15.92 5.37 -38.38
N ALA A 544 15.53 4.99 -39.59
CA ALA A 544 14.14 4.60 -39.88
C ALA A 544 13.70 3.38 -39.04
N LEU A 545 14.57 2.36 -38.94
CA LEU A 545 14.33 1.18 -38.10
C LEU A 545 14.17 1.57 -36.62
N PHE A 546 15.02 2.47 -36.12
CA PHE A 546 14.90 3.01 -34.76
C PHE A 546 13.53 3.68 -34.54
N HIS A 547 13.05 4.50 -35.47
CA HIS A 547 11.74 5.14 -35.36
C HIS A 547 10.59 4.12 -35.41
N ILE A 548 10.70 3.07 -36.25
CA ILE A 548 9.72 1.97 -36.26
C ILE A 548 9.67 1.29 -34.90
N VAL A 549 10.83 0.93 -34.33
CA VAL A 549 10.89 0.24 -33.03
C VAL A 549 10.38 1.14 -31.90
N ILE A 550 10.87 2.37 -31.78
CA ILE A 550 10.50 3.25 -30.67
C ILE A 550 9.07 3.80 -30.81
N ILE A 551 8.74 4.42 -31.94
CA ILE A 551 7.48 5.16 -32.10
C ILE A 551 6.33 4.23 -32.48
N ILE A 552 6.53 3.31 -33.43
CA ILE A 552 5.42 2.47 -33.90
C ILE A 552 5.20 1.28 -32.96
N VAL A 553 6.26 0.63 -32.49
CA VAL A 553 6.10 -0.57 -31.64
C VAL A 553 6.01 -0.17 -30.17
N LEU A 554 7.08 0.42 -29.62
CA LEU A 554 7.19 0.61 -28.18
C LEU A 554 6.20 1.65 -27.62
N LEU A 555 6.04 2.81 -28.25
CA LEU A 555 5.11 3.84 -27.77
C LEU A 555 3.65 3.38 -27.77
N ASN A 556 3.23 2.64 -28.80
CA ASN A 556 1.89 2.07 -28.88
C ASN A 556 1.67 1.00 -27.81
N LEU A 557 2.69 0.19 -27.52
CA LEU A 557 2.64 -0.81 -26.45
C LEU A 557 2.53 -0.16 -25.06
N ILE A 558 3.27 0.94 -24.79
CA ILE A 558 3.12 1.71 -23.54
C ILE A 558 1.70 2.24 -23.42
N THR A 559 1.17 2.83 -24.48
CA THR A 559 -0.15 3.44 -24.46
C THR A 559 -1.21 2.42 -24.11
N ALA A 560 -1.16 1.23 -24.72
CA ALA A 560 -2.08 0.13 -24.42
C ALA A 560 -1.96 -0.33 -22.94
N LEU A 561 -0.74 -0.45 -22.41
CA LEU A 561 -0.52 -0.85 -21.02
C LEU A 561 -1.00 0.21 -20.01
N LEU A 562 -0.74 1.49 -20.31
CA LEU A 562 -1.16 2.61 -19.48
C LEU A 562 -2.69 2.71 -19.40
N VAL A 563 -3.39 2.50 -20.52
CA VAL A 563 -4.86 2.47 -20.56
C VAL A 563 -5.40 1.35 -19.67
N LYS A 564 -4.91 0.12 -19.83
CA LYS A 564 -5.33 -1.01 -18.98
C LYS A 564 -5.08 -0.75 -17.49
N THR A 565 -3.90 -0.22 -17.16
CA THR A 565 -3.55 0.08 -15.76
C THR A 565 -4.42 1.20 -15.19
N ALA A 566 -4.76 2.21 -16.00
CA ALA A 566 -5.63 3.30 -15.59
C ALA A 566 -7.06 2.81 -15.29
N GLU A 567 -7.60 1.92 -16.12
CA GLU A 567 -8.91 1.28 -15.91
C GLU A 567 -8.96 0.48 -14.60
N GLU A 568 -7.98 -0.40 -14.37
CA GLU A 568 -7.90 -1.21 -13.13
C GLU A 568 -7.85 -0.36 -11.84
N VAL A 569 -7.19 0.81 -11.91
CA VAL A 569 -7.13 1.75 -10.78
C VAL A 569 -8.44 2.52 -10.62
N GLN A 570 -9.08 2.88 -11.73
CA GLN A 570 -10.34 3.60 -11.72
C GLN A 570 -11.48 2.73 -11.19
N ASP A 571 -11.47 1.42 -11.45
CA ASP A 571 -12.43 0.47 -10.87
C ASP A 571 -12.41 0.46 -9.32
N ASN A 572 -11.25 0.81 -8.73
CA ASN A 572 -11.05 0.87 -7.28
C ASN A 572 -10.93 2.31 -6.75
N GLU A 573 -11.39 3.32 -7.51
CA GLU A 573 -11.11 4.74 -7.22
C GLU A 573 -11.57 5.19 -5.83
N GLU A 574 -12.74 4.74 -5.37
CA GLU A 574 -13.30 5.20 -4.10
C GLU A 574 -12.51 4.69 -2.90
N LEU A 575 -12.13 3.41 -2.95
CA LEU A 575 -11.36 2.76 -1.89
C LEU A 575 -9.99 3.41 -1.77
N GLU A 576 -9.33 3.60 -2.90
CA GLU A 576 -7.99 4.18 -2.99
C GLU A 576 -7.97 5.66 -2.57
N TYR A 577 -8.98 6.43 -2.97
CA TYR A 577 -9.14 7.81 -2.54
C TYR A 577 -9.41 7.92 -1.02
N LYS A 578 -10.32 7.11 -0.47
CA LYS A 578 -10.65 7.12 0.97
C LYS A 578 -9.44 6.75 1.82
N TYR A 579 -8.65 5.76 1.38
CA TYR A 579 -7.40 5.36 2.03
C TYR A 579 -6.36 6.48 1.99
N THR A 580 -6.09 7.03 0.80
CA THR A 580 -5.10 8.11 0.64
C THR A 580 -5.47 9.34 1.46
N ARG A 581 -6.74 9.73 1.47
CA ARG A 581 -7.25 10.83 2.30
C ARG A 581 -7.04 10.56 3.79
N ALA A 582 -7.35 9.34 4.26
CA ALA A 582 -7.14 8.94 5.65
C ALA A 582 -5.65 9.01 6.05
N ALA A 583 -4.75 8.55 5.16
CA ALA A 583 -3.31 8.63 5.38
C ALA A 583 -2.80 10.07 5.44
N ILE A 584 -3.28 10.97 4.59
CA ILE A 584 -2.93 12.40 4.66
C ILE A 584 -3.46 13.03 5.95
N TYR A 585 -4.68 12.70 6.37
CA TYR A 585 -5.25 13.23 7.61
C TYR A 585 -4.48 12.78 8.86
N SER A 586 -4.00 11.54 8.89
CA SER A 586 -3.29 11.01 10.05
C SER A 586 -1.97 11.74 10.33
N GLU A 587 -1.32 12.30 9.30
CA GLU A 587 -0.13 13.14 9.48
C GLU A 587 -0.42 14.35 10.38
N PHE A 588 -1.59 14.99 10.23
CA PHE A 588 -1.99 16.17 11.02
C PHE A 588 -2.59 15.85 12.40
N PHE A 589 -2.86 14.58 12.70
CA PHE A 589 -3.32 14.16 14.04
C PHE A 589 -2.19 14.19 15.07
N THR A 590 -0.97 13.94 14.60
CA THR A 590 0.23 13.93 15.44
C THR A 590 0.58 15.34 15.92
N TRP A 591 1.19 15.40 17.10
CA TRP A 591 1.57 16.68 17.72
C TRP A 591 2.78 17.34 17.03
N GLU A 592 3.59 16.55 16.33
CA GLU A 592 4.73 17.01 15.52
C GLU A 592 4.28 18.03 14.45
N HIS A 593 3.08 17.83 13.88
CA HIS A 593 2.50 18.68 12.83
C HIS A 593 1.57 19.77 13.38
N ALA A 594 1.60 20.03 14.69
CA ALA A 594 0.69 21.00 15.32
C ALA A 594 0.83 22.43 14.76
N VAL A 595 2.03 22.82 14.35
CA VAL A 595 2.36 24.17 13.87
C VAL A 595 3.11 24.06 12.54
N PRO A 596 2.84 24.92 11.54
CA PRO A 596 3.53 24.86 10.26
C PRO A 596 5.01 25.28 10.33
N PRO A 597 5.87 24.78 9.43
CA PRO A 597 7.22 25.32 9.22
C PRO A 597 7.18 26.82 8.88
N PRO A 598 8.14 27.63 9.37
CA PRO A 598 9.31 27.27 10.18
C PRO A 598 9.07 27.26 11.70
N PHE A 599 7.88 27.61 12.17
CA PHE A 599 7.58 27.77 13.60
C PHE A 599 7.65 26.45 14.40
N ASN A 600 7.56 25.32 13.69
CA ASN A 600 7.73 23.99 14.26
C ASN A 600 9.11 23.78 14.93
N LEU A 601 10.17 24.46 14.44
CA LEU A 601 11.51 24.40 15.03
C LEU A 601 11.54 24.86 16.50
N ILE A 602 10.61 25.74 16.89
CA ILE A 602 10.48 26.26 18.26
C ILE A 602 9.42 25.46 19.03
N HIS A 603 8.29 25.14 18.39
CA HIS A 603 7.18 24.43 19.04
C HIS A 603 7.58 23.07 19.58
N VAL A 604 8.22 22.24 18.76
CA VAL A 604 8.46 20.83 19.07
C VAL A 604 9.38 20.67 20.29
N PRO A 605 10.53 21.37 20.41
CA PRO A 605 11.34 21.30 21.63
C PRO A 605 10.57 21.72 22.88
N VAL A 606 9.80 22.82 22.83
CA VAL A 606 9.01 23.32 23.97
C VAL A 606 7.97 22.27 24.40
N ALA A 607 7.21 21.73 23.44
CA ALA A 607 6.20 20.72 23.71
C ALA A 607 6.81 19.42 24.28
N PHE A 608 7.97 19.01 23.78
CA PHE A 608 8.69 17.83 24.27
C PHE A 608 9.10 17.98 25.74
N PHE A 609 9.69 19.12 26.12
CA PHE A 609 10.06 19.39 27.52
C PHE A 609 8.86 19.46 28.45
N CYS A 610 7.75 20.07 28.03
CA CYS A 610 6.54 20.13 28.83
C CYS A 610 5.94 18.74 29.10
N ARG A 611 5.98 17.83 28.12
CA ARG A 611 5.43 16.48 28.25
C ARG A 611 6.25 15.56 29.15
N LEU A 612 7.57 15.69 29.13
CA LEU A 612 8.43 14.96 30.07
C LEU A 612 8.08 15.29 31.53
N ALA A 613 7.52 16.47 31.81
CA ALA A 613 7.09 16.87 33.14
C ALA A 613 5.70 16.33 33.54
N GLU A 614 4.89 15.83 32.60
CA GLU A 614 3.47 15.48 32.81
C GLU A 614 3.19 13.97 32.90
N GLN A 615 4.18 13.10 33.11
CA GLN A 615 3.95 11.66 33.28
C GLN A 615 3.04 11.36 34.51
N LYS A 616 1.73 11.30 34.27
CA LYS A 616 0.73 10.73 35.17
C LYS A 616 0.48 9.28 34.76
N ASN A 617 0.63 8.37 35.72
CA ASN A 617 0.07 7.02 35.67
C ASN A 617 -1.47 7.14 35.65
N GLY A 618 -2.11 6.61 34.62
CA GLY A 618 -3.56 6.54 34.50
C GLY A 618 -4.03 5.08 34.55
N ASP A 619 -5.15 4.86 35.26
CA ASP A 619 -5.85 3.59 35.43
C ASP A 619 -6.24 2.95 34.08
N ASP A 620 -5.50 1.92 33.65
CA ASP A 620 -5.76 1.19 32.40
C ASP A 620 -6.76 0.01 32.57
N ASP A 621 -7.17 -0.32 33.80
CA ASP A 621 -7.90 -1.56 34.10
C ASP A 621 -9.42 -1.48 33.82
N GLU A 622 -10.09 -0.34 34.01
CA GLU A 622 -11.53 -0.20 33.75
C GLU A 622 -11.86 -0.22 32.24
N ASP A 623 -11.06 0.47 31.43
CA ASP A 623 -11.22 0.53 29.97
C ASP A 623 -11.09 -0.86 29.32
N LEU A 624 -10.33 -1.75 29.96
CA LEU A 624 -10.08 -3.09 29.46
C LEU A 624 -11.31 -4.00 29.54
N VAL A 625 -12.09 -3.89 30.62
CA VAL A 625 -13.29 -4.71 30.80
C VAL A 625 -14.33 -4.35 29.75
N VAL A 626 -14.54 -3.05 29.50
CA VAL A 626 -15.47 -2.55 28.49
C VAL A 626 -15.06 -3.03 27.10
N PHE A 627 -13.76 -2.96 26.79
CA PHE A 627 -13.20 -3.45 25.52
C PHE A 627 -13.57 -4.92 25.23
N TYR A 628 -13.33 -5.83 26.17
CA TYR A 628 -13.65 -7.25 25.98
C TYR A 628 -15.15 -7.53 25.92
N GLN A 629 -15.97 -6.76 26.64
CA GLN A 629 -17.42 -6.86 26.53
C GLN A 629 -17.91 -6.49 25.12
N VAL A 630 -17.33 -5.44 24.51
CA VAL A 630 -17.65 -5.05 23.14
C VAL A 630 -17.20 -6.11 22.13
N LEU A 631 -15.98 -6.63 22.27
CA LEU A 631 -15.48 -7.71 21.40
C LEU A 631 -16.35 -8.96 21.46
N ARG A 632 -16.81 -9.35 22.66
CA ARG A 632 -17.70 -10.51 22.82
C ARG A 632 -19.05 -10.28 22.13
N LYS A 633 -19.65 -9.10 22.31
CA LYS A 633 -20.90 -8.74 21.60
C LYS A 633 -20.70 -8.74 20.08
N LEU A 634 -19.54 -8.28 19.60
CA LEU A 634 -19.20 -8.28 18.18
C LEU A 634 -19.07 -9.70 17.63
N TYR A 635 -18.44 -10.60 18.40
CA TYR A 635 -18.33 -12.01 18.05
C TYR A 635 -19.70 -12.66 17.88
N ASP A 636 -20.58 -12.50 18.88
CA ASP A 636 -21.90 -13.12 18.86
C ASP A 636 -22.71 -12.67 17.62
N ARG A 637 -22.60 -11.39 17.25
CA ARG A 637 -23.23 -10.84 16.04
C ARG A 637 -22.63 -11.39 14.75
N PHE A 638 -21.30 -11.46 14.69
CA PHE A 638 -20.59 -11.99 13.52
C PHE A 638 -20.93 -13.47 13.29
N ARG A 639 -20.90 -14.29 14.36
CA ARG A 639 -21.26 -15.71 14.34
C ARG A 639 -22.71 -15.90 13.89
N ALA A 640 -23.66 -15.19 14.51
CA ALA A 640 -25.07 -15.25 14.14
C ALA A 640 -25.31 -14.90 12.65
N SER A 641 -24.58 -13.92 12.11
CA SER A 641 -24.67 -13.57 10.69
C SER A 641 -24.13 -14.66 9.77
N LYS A 642 -23.10 -15.41 10.17
CA LYS A 642 -22.57 -16.53 9.40
C LYS A 642 -23.53 -17.71 9.41
N ASP A 643 -24.05 -18.07 10.58
CA ASP A 643 -24.98 -19.18 10.74
C ASP A 643 -26.25 -18.96 9.91
N TYR A 644 -26.76 -17.73 9.88
CA TYR A 644 -27.89 -17.35 9.02
C TYR A 644 -27.58 -17.51 7.52
N ARG A 645 -26.40 -17.11 7.06
CA ARG A 645 -26.00 -17.28 5.65
C ARG A 645 -25.82 -18.75 5.28
N SER A 646 -25.24 -19.56 6.17
CA SER A 646 -25.10 -21.00 5.98
C SER A 646 -26.48 -21.66 5.82
N ALA A 647 -27.42 -21.34 6.72
CA ALA A 647 -28.79 -21.84 6.65
C ALA A 647 -29.53 -21.39 5.37
N CYS A 648 -29.35 -20.14 4.95
CA CYS A 648 -29.95 -19.63 3.72
C CYS A 648 -29.40 -20.32 2.46
N ASN A 649 -28.09 -20.56 2.40
CA ASN A 649 -27.45 -21.28 1.28
C ASN A 649 -27.90 -22.76 1.21
N GLN A 650 -28.09 -23.42 2.36
CA GLN A 650 -28.64 -24.78 2.40
C GLN A 650 -30.08 -24.82 1.89
N ASN A 651 -30.91 -23.82 2.24
CA ASN A 651 -32.29 -23.73 1.74
C ASN A 651 -32.34 -23.45 0.23
N LEU A 652 -31.47 -22.57 -0.29
CA LEU A 652 -31.36 -22.30 -1.74
C LEU A 652 -30.90 -23.53 -2.53
N LEU A 653 -29.98 -24.32 -2.00
CA LEU A 653 -29.55 -25.59 -2.62
C LEU A 653 -30.66 -26.66 -2.58
N SER A 654 -31.53 -26.63 -1.56
CA SER A 654 -32.70 -27.53 -1.49
C SER A 654 -33.82 -27.16 -2.48
N GLU A 655 -33.94 -25.89 -2.87
CA GLU A 655 -34.91 -25.42 -3.88
C GLU A 655 -34.44 -25.65 -5.33
N VAL A 656 -33.15 -25.94 -5.56
CA VAL A 656 -32.56 -26.12 -6.90
C VAL A 656 -32.47 -27.60 -7.32
N GLN A 657 -32.95 -28.55 -6.51
CA GLN A 657 -33.10 -29.93 -6.97
C GLN A 657 -34.30 -30.06 -7.94
N PRO A 658 -34.11 -30.60 -9.15
CA PRO A 658 -35.19 -30.73 -10.11
C PRO A 658 -36.12 -31.86 -9.66
N ASN A 659 -37.36 -31.52 -9.29
CA ASN A 659 -38.44 -32.50 -9.23
C ASN A 659 -38.63 -33.07 -10.65
N GLU A 660 -38.23 -34.32 -10.85
CA GLU A 660 -38.63 -35.14 -11.99
C GLU A 660 -40.17 -35.22 -12.04
N GLY A 661 -40.74 -34.98 -13.22
CA GLY A 661 -42.17 -34.66 -13.43
C GLY A 661 -43.15 -35.83 -13.34
N PRO A 662 -44.36 -35.63 -13.90
CA PRO A 662 -44.51 -36.17 -15.26
C PRO A 662 -45.23 -35.25 -16.27
N SER A 663 -44.76 -35.36 -17.52
CA SER A 663 -45.42 -35.14 -18.83
C SER A 663 -46.12 -33.80 -19.14
N ALA A 664 -45.59 -33.15 -20.18
CA ALA A 664 -46.00 -31.90 -20.87
C ALA A 664 -47.39 -32.00 -21.57
N PRO A 665 -48.03 -30.92 -22.13
CA PRO A 665 -47.42 -29.94 -23.05
C PRO A 665 -47.90 -28.46 -22.99
N ASP A 666 -47.23 -27.64 -23.80
CA ASP A 666 -47.63 -26.34 -24.39
C ASP A 666 -47.82 -25.10 -23.51
N LEU A 667 -46.78 -24.24 -23.44
CA LEU A 667 -46.94 -22.77 -23.40
C LEU A 667 -45.62 -22.00 -23.62
N TYR A 668 -44.93 -22.27 -24.74
CA TYR A 668 -43.92 -21.34 -25.26
C TYR A 668 -44.55 -20.43 -26.32
N LEU A 669 -45.11 -19.29 -25.91
CA LEU A 669 -45.35 -18.11 -26.75
C LEU A 669 -45.92 -16.94 -25.91
N ARG A 670 -45.10 -16.27 -25.09
CA ARG A 670 -45.31 -14.82 -24.82
C ARG A 670 -44.17 -14.17 -24.06
N LYS A 671 -43.80 -12.98 -24.54
CA LYS A 671 -42.95 -11.93 -23.93
C LYS A 671 -41.49 -11.89 -24.36
N LYS A 672 -41.29 -11.71 -25.66
CA LYS A 672 -40.32 -10.75 -26.20
C LYS A 672 -41.11 -9.52 -26.67
N THR A 673 -41.25 -8.50 -25.81
CA THR A 673 -41.64 -7.10 -26.13
C THR A 673 -41.95 -6.32 -24.86
N ARG A 674 -41.02 -5.49 -24.39
CA ARG A 674 -41.26 -4.14 -23.81
C ARG A 674 -39.93 -3.52 -23.37
N THR A 675 -39.18 -3.06 -24.35
CA THR A 675 -38.40 -1.82 -24.26
C THR A 675 -39.12 -0.78 -25.13
N GLN A 676 -39.03 0.49 -24.74
CA GLN A 676 -39.58 1.70 -25.37
C GLN A 676 -41.02 2.09 -25.00
N SER A 677 -41.14 3.03 -24.06
CA SER A 677 -41.80 4.34 -24.25
C SER A 677 -42.19 4.94 -22.89
N ALA A 678 -41.45 5.95 -22.45
CA ALA A 678 -41.93 6.93 -21.47
C ALA A 678 -41.12 8.22 -21.65
N SER A 679 -41.52 9.01 -22.65
CA SER A 679 -41.22 10.42 -22.75
C SER A 679 -42.50 11.23 -22.58
N SER A 680 -42.37 12.33 -21.84
CA SER A 680 -43.27 13.49 -21.72
C SER A 680 -44.56 13.34 -20.89
N SER A 681 -44.59 14.02 -19.74
CA SER A 681 -45.39 15.24 -19.60
C SER A 681 -45.09 15.98 -18.28
N ARG A 682 -44.79 17.27 -18.45
CA ARG A 682 -44.54 18.36 -17.48
C ARG A 682 -43.18 18.46 -16.81
#